data_AF-A0A8J9V4Q1-F1
#
_entry.id   AF-A0A8J9V4Q1-F1
#
_cell.length_a   1.000
_cell.length_b   1.000
_cell.length_c   1.000
_cell.angle_alpha   90.00
_cell.angle_beta   90.00
_cell.angle_gamma   90.00
#
_symmetry.space_group_name_H-M   'P 1'
#
loop_
_entity.id
_entity.type
_entity.pdbx_description
1 polymer ?
#
loop_
_entity_poly.entity_id
_entity_poly.type
_entity_poly.pdbx_seq_one_letter_code
_entity_poly.pdbx_strand_id
1 'polypeptide(L)'
;MRGARIQEVDDSFFEKFGSILKQASQKAALEESTPLAPLKEEEEQDGEKSATEVSESRSVTRDSDSGNETLIDTDSEPEDPEKVDFYVEAVGWNVDELYLEVLYEILHNVGGCDVGCEVGQHAMLGYVQEAFKISNDKHIELLTQAEAKEPPELMLNVEVVEGKDLVPKDPTGLSDPFVTIYLMSNTAHRYNTSVKSGTLNPVWEEHFSLPMPGNLQEDSLCLEVWDFDPAETVKEKMTKIFEVKGVKGLRKLMKEIAITASTGKHDNELIGTANIPLKSIPAGGMTTYLNLNKKSKLRRQGVLKTRFTFSSEKNSQVAAQEHRHLLRILLLHELESSKVAPYWWCGNFSAPAEGILTQHAAQSGLSQSDNYLAQWSVYCAVTTDHPLSFALFNGLLDKVTKHLQSGLVNEEDVKLFWDGAKKLLPTCYSHIRKLRKKTAGDKTVLKTLREVLNVLYKLSILDLPESIELFPVNLYGWLRDKDDGTKLSILEVLNQAVIQGASDWFVHILDNNECKDKTDESRLQHLIRVIQLVRSDLQRAVEYFDRVFVEVMSFPYSKALYGVYEDKIASLVEPEVTQVCKNLKRLRYSEGSTNSVYLAGGLNGDTGLGTPEVGMEPLAMGTTLFELYLALQRFLTLGQGLNETEWHIYSISKFHSWFFGGVAQWLDIAAYKALTRIEKAVELDNLVPVDTNVKYSSSGVDTLAIFYQIKIFWQQLAWPDVEGCYTFVAKIVDDICRCCVFYSDRMATRVGTVGTVSTVYEERFEVTTEWCVAINNIDYVRQSLQPFVQELGMDEIIQKMCETRSPLEAQRCKETLQNVIANAIDTVKNKIVDLLEVMIKKMMPSITRFLIEGAELLHQDCSSMDRVMRYLEANLDTLYQHLNNENFSRTLDIVWEQLGEVLYELIQANLEHRKAKITRYIDPRRLTKSVAANLDSKRRPPSFFSNLHECLKIMVRSFRQDNKDIYTSDTLKRVEYLLKIHGMETRELIHQYHLERWQEQQAISEPKMGLLTVRAQFIENNLKIEIMNARNLMATDSNGLCDSYVRVGLLPEDSFVNVEKPKTQTHSKNLFPLYDEMFLIQLTPDQRRIQDGLIHLVIKDKDMFSVSNTFVGEAYLHFSEVPDTPAPISSLPQQHLPLSRPANIDGDAMKAIESRQGDKQAREFLKKQRQKMPTKQFFSLG
;
A
#
# COMPACT_ATOMS: atom_id res chain seq x y z
N MET A 1 -25.30 -21.20 -11.23
CA MET A 1 -26.56 -21.12 -10.44
C MET A 1 -26.34 -21.03 -8.94
N ARG A 2 -25.54 -21.89 -8.29
CA ARG A 2 -25.28 -21.79 -6.83
C ARG A 2 -24.61 -20.48 -6.41
N GLY A 3 -23.55 -20.05 -7.11
CA GLY A 3 -22.87 -18.77 -6.84
C GLY A 3 -23.81 -17.55 -6.91
N ALA A 4 -24.68 -17.49 -7.93
CA ALA A 4 -25.68 -16.42 -8.07
C ALA A 4 -26.68 -16.39 -6.89
N ARG A 5 -27.13 -17.54 -6.40
CA ARG A 5 -28.05 -17.63 -5.26
C ARG A 5 -27.42 -17.24 -3.92
N ILE A 6 -26.10 -17.39 -3.79
CA ILE A 6 -25.35 -16.95 -2.60
C ILE A 6 -25.11 -15.44 -2.67
N GLN A 7 -24.82 -14.91 -3.87
CA GLN A 7 -24.63 -13.49 -4.14
C GLN A 7 -25.91 -12.64 -3.99
N GLU A 8 -27.09 -13.25 -4.12
CA GLU A 8 -28.37 -12.60 -3.85
C GLU A 8 -28.61 -12.36 -2.34
N VAL A 9 -27.94 -13.10 -1.44
CA VAL A 9 -28.18 -13.00 0.02
C VAL A 9 -27.46 -11.81 0.66
N ASP A 10 -26.35 -11.38 0.06
CA ASP A 10 -25.57 -10.23 0.52
C ASP A 10 -25.62 -9.06 -0.46
N ASP A 11 -26.55 -9.05 -1.42
CA ASP A 11 -26.69 -8.03 -2.49
C ASP A 11 -25.39 -7.82 -3.30
N SER A 12 -24.59 -8.88 -3.45
CA SER A 12 -23.25 -8.86 -4.06
C SER A 12 -22.28 -7.90 -3.36
N PHE A 13 -22.40 -7.74 -2.04
CA PHE A 13 -21.57 -6.83 -1.24
C PHE A 13 -20.07 -7.11 -1.40
N PHE A 14 -19.62 -8.34 -1.16
CA PHE A 14 -18.19 -8.66 -1.22
C PHE A 14 -17.63 -8.58 -2.65
N GLU A 15 -18.44 -8.83 -3.66
CA GLU A 15 -18.10 -8.70 -5.07
C GLU A 15 -17.95 -7.22 -5.47
N LYS A 16 -18.86 -6.36 -4.99
CA LYS A 16 -18.80 -4.90 -5.17
C LYS A 16 -17.54 -4.31 -4.55
N PHE A 17 -17.23 -4.66 -3.30
CA PHE A 17 -16.08 -4.13 -2.56
C PHE A 17 -14.73 -4.74 -2.92
N GLY A 18 -14.69 -6.01 -3.31
CA GLY A 18 -13.43 -6.66 -3.64
C GLY A 18 -13.05 -6.60 -5.12
N SER A 19 -13.96 -7.01 -6.01
CA SER A 19 -13.66 -7.22 -7.43
C SER A 19 -14.10 -6.08 -8.35
N ILE A 20 -15.30 -5.55 -8.15
CA ILE A 20 -15.86 -4.48 -8.98
C ILE A 20 -15.18 -3.16 -8.65
N LEU A 21 -14.94 -2.84 -7.37
CA LEU A 21 -14.16 -1.67 -6.96
C LEU A 21 -12.73 -1.71 -7.50
N LYS A 22 -12.11 -2.89 -7.56
CA LYS A 22 -10.82 -3.08 -8.22
C LYS A 22 -10.89 -2.77 -9.73
N GLN A 23 -11.94 -3.23 -10.41
CA GLN A 23 -12.16 -2.95 -11.83
C GLN A 23 -12.53 -1.49 -12.09
N ALA A 24 -13.36 -0.85 -11.25
CA ALA A 24 -13.73 0.55 -11.33
C ALA A 24 -12.52 1.46 -11.07
N SER A 25 -11.70 1.09 -10.10
CA SER A 25 -10.38 1.68 -9.85
C SER A 25 -9.51 1.59 -11.12
N GLN A 26 -9.39 0.43 -11.75
CA GLN A 26 -8.64 0.26 -13.00
C GLN A 26 -9.25 1.03 -14.18
N LYS A 27 -10.58 1.07 -14.28
CA LYS A 27 -11.31 1.78 -15.34
C LYS A 27 -11.18 3.29 -15.20
N ALA A 28 -11.28 3.83 -13.99
CA ALA A 28 -10.98 5.23 -13.71
C ALA A 28 -9.54 5.58 -14.14
N ALA A 29 -8.56 4.70 -13.86
CA ALA A 29 -7.18 4.88 -14.33
C ALA A 29 -7.06 4.93 -15.87
N LEU A 30 -7.93 4.22 -16.60
CA LEU A 30 -8.00 4.24 -18.06
C LEU A 30 -8.76 5.48 -18.58
N GLU A 31 -9.88 5.86 -17.98
CA GLU A 31 -10.66 7.04 -18.37
C GLU A 31 -9.86 8.34 -18.13
N GLU A 32 -9.04 8.35 -17.07
CA GLU A 32 -8.08 9.41 -16.74
C GLU A 32 -6.96 9.58 -17.79
N SER A 33 -6.76 8.60 -18.69
CA SER A 33 -5.84 8.70 -19.83
C SER A 33 -6.47 9.30 -21.10
N THR A 34 -7.78 9.59 -21.06
CA THR A 34 -8.52 10.18 -22.18
C THR A 34 -8.59 11.70 -22.00
N PRO A 35 -8.17 12.51 -22.99
CA PRO A 35 -8.19 13.96 -22.87
C PRO A 35 -9.61 14.50 -22.75
N LEU A 36 -9.84 15.39 -21.77
CA LEU A 36 -11.03 16.25 -21.71
C LEU A 36 -11.10 17.09 -23.00
N ALA A 37 -12.27 17.11 -23.65
CA ALA A 37 -12.50 17.93 -24.81
C ALA A 37 -12.25 19.42 -24.47
N PRO A 38 -11.59 20.20 -25.36
CA PRO A 38 -11.50 21.64 -25.18
C PRO A 38 -12.90 22.25 -25.14
N LEU A 39 -13.00 23.40 -24.46
CA LEU A 39 -14.16 24.27 -24.53
C LEU A 39 -14.56 24.43 -26.00
N LYS A 40 -15.82 24.15 -26.32
CA LYS A 40 -16.39 24.71 -27.55
C LYS A 40 -16.43 26.21 -27.30
N GLU A 41 -15.58 26.95 -28.01
CA GLU A 41 -15.84 28.35 -28.27
C GLU A 41 -17.23 28.40 -28.92
N GLU A 42 -18.20 29.05 -28.26
CA GLU A 42 -19.39 29.49 -28.96
C GLU A 42 -18.92 30.54 -29.96
N GLU A 43 -18.59 30.08 -31.17
CA GLU A 43 -18.56 30.95 -32.33
C GLU A 43 -19.98 31.50 -32.50
N GLU A 44 -20.10 32.83 -32.43
CA GLU A 44 -21.21 33.54 -33.07
C GLU A 44 -21.22 33.19 -34.56
N GLN A 45 -21.91 32.11 -34.93
CA GLN A 45 -22.21 31.82 -36.32
C GLN A 45 -23.42 32.64 -36.75
N ASP A 46 -23.08 33.75 -37.39
CA ASP A 46 -23.94 34.45 -38.35
C ASP A 46 -24.56 33.44 -39.33
N GLY A 47 -25.87 33.57 -39.51
CA GLY A 47 -26.71 32.47 -39.94
C GLY A 47 -26.58 32.04 -41.39
N GLU A 48 -26.88 30.76 -41.64
CA GLU A 48 -27.55 30.35 -42.88
C GLU A 48 -28.48 29.15 -42.65
N LYS A 49 -29.66 29.26 -43.27
CA LYS A 49 -30.86 28.45 -43.08
C LYS A 49 -30.71 27.03 -43.62
N SER A 50 -31.31 26.04 -42.94
CA SER A 50 -32.10 25.01 -43.64
C SER A 50 -33.22 24.46 -42.75
N ALA A 51 -34.39 24.39 -43.36
CA ALA A 51 -35.70 24.16 -42.78
C ALA A 51 -36.05 22.67 -42.59
N THR A 52 -36.92 22.37 -41.62
CA THR A 52 -38.19 21.58 -41.71
C THR A 52 -38.69 21.31 -40.28
N GLU A 53 -39.79 21.94 -39.83
CA GLU A 53 -41.17 21.40 -39.79
C GLU A 53 -41.27 20.11 -38.94
N VAL A 54 -42.02 20.02 -37.83
CA VAL A 54 -43.49 20.16 -37.68
C VAL A 54 -43.90 20.17 -36.19
N SER A 55 -44.80 21.10 -35.83
CA SER A 55 -45.91 21.13 -34.83
C SER A 55 -45.82 20.35 -33.49
N GLU A 56 -46.23 20.86 -32.33
CA GLU A 56 -47.58 21.35 -32.01
C GLU A 56 -47.60 22.26 -30.75
N SER A 57 -48.56 23.16 -30.77
CA SER A 57 -48.86 24.26 -29.85
C SER A 57 -49.44 23.85 -28.48
N ARG A 58 -49.10 24.59 -27.41
CA ARG A 58 -50.12 25.21 -26.53
C ARG A 58 -49.59 26.29 -25.55
N SER A 59 -50.33 27.40 -25.60
CA SER A 59 -50.64 28.43 -24.57
C SER A 59 -49.53 29.28 -23.96
N VAL A 60 -49.53 30.54 -24.43
CA VAL A 60 -49.01 31.75 -23.79
C VAL A 60 -49.89 32.13 -22.60
N THR A 61 -49.29 32.28 -21.42
CA THR A 61 -49.73 33.23 -20.40
C THR A 61 -48.49 34.00 -19.93
N ARG A 62 -48.55 35.32 -20.11
CA ARG A 62 -47.59 36.30 -19.63
C ARG A 62 -47.50 36.25 -18.10
N ASP A 63 -46.29 36.21 -17.58
CA ASP A 63 -45.92 36.96 -16.39
C ASP A 63 -44.48 37.45 -16.55
N SER A 64 -44.28 38.72 -16.21
CA SER A 64 -43.00 39.40 -16.20
C SER A 64 -42.16 38.89 -15.04
N ASP A 65 -40.92 38.47 -15.32
CA ASP A 65 -39.82 38.83 -14.43
C ASP A 65 -38.50 38.78 -15.20
N SER A 66 -37.83 39.92 -15.23
CA SER A 66 -36.48 40.10 -15.76
C SER A 66 -35.50 39.64 -14.70
N GLY A 67 -34.74 38.58 -14.98
CA GLY A 67 -33.74 38.06 -14.04
C GLY A 67 -32.59 37.38 -14.78
N ASN A 68 -31.80 38.17 -15.52
CA ASN A 68 -30.43 37.79 -15.86
C ASN A 68 -29.57 38.00 -14.60
N GLU A 69 -29.46 36.99 -13.74
CA GLU A 69 -28.37 36.92 -12.77
C GLU A 69 -27.24 36.09 -13.38
N THR A 70 -26.39 36.76 -14.15
CA THR A 70 -25.04 36.29 -14.47
C THR A 70 -24.11 36.84 -13.39
N LEU A 71 -23.35 35.93 -12.79
CA LEU A 71 -22.45 36.20 -11.68
C LEU A 71 -21.38 37.23 -12.07
N ILE A 72 -21.11 38.09 -11.09
CA ILE A 72 -20.31 39.31 -11.14
C ILE A 72 -18.85 39.00 -11.50
N ASP A 73 -18.46 39.37 -12.73
CA ASP A 73 -17.05 39.59 -13.08
C ASP A 73 -16.52 40.75 -12.23
N THR A 74 -15.75 40.42 -11.20
CA THR A 74 -15.02 41.38 -10.37
C THR A 74 -13.63 41.62 -10.94
N ASP A 75 -13.56 42.00 -12.20
CA ASP A 75 -12.51 42.86 -12.72
C ASP A 75 -13.27 44.03 -13.31
N SER A 76 -13.40 45.12 -12.55
CA SER A 76 -14.00 46.36 -13.03
C SER A 76 -13.17 46.84 -14.23
N GLU A 77 -13.62 46.53 -15.43
CA GLU A 77 -13.30 47.35 -16.59
C GLU A 77 -13.79 48.77 -16.26
N PRO A 78 -12.94 49.80 -16.33
CA PRO A 78 -13.44 51.15 -16.24
C PRO A 78 -14.45 51.36 -17.36
N GLU A 79 -15.63 51.87 -16.98
CA GLU A 79 -16.71 52.27 -17.85
C GLU A 79 -16.18 52.95 -19.11
N ASP A 80 -16.72 52.52 -20.26
CA ASP A 80 -16.56 53.09 -21.59
C ASP A 80 -16.53 54.63 -21.49
N PRO A 81 -15.37 55.29 -21.56
CA PRO A 81 -15.38 56.72 -21.74
C PRO A 81 -15.87 56.95 -23.16
N GLU A 82 -16.94 57.72 -23.28
CA GLU A 82 -17.37 58.36 -24.51
C GLU A 82 -16.16 58.63 -25.41
N LYS A 83 -16.27 58.36 -26.71
CA LYS A 83 -15.27 58.70 -27.74
C LYS A 83 -14.76 60.14 -27.59
N VAL A 84 -13.81 60.35 -26.70
CA VAL A 84 -13.01 61.55 -26.54
C VAL A 84 -11.79 61.31 -27.41
N ASP A 85 -11.56 62.22 -28.35
CA ASP A 85 -10.46 62.15 -29.33
C ASP A 85 -9.12 61.82 -28.66
N PHE A 86 -8.73 60.55 -28.70
CA PHE A 86 -7.45 60.02 -28.19
C PHE A 86 -6.21 60.67 -28.86
N TYR A 87 -6.43 61.44 -29.92
CA TYR A 87 -5.44 62.27 -30.60
C TYR A 87 -5.09 63.56 -29.82
N VAL A 88 -5.96 64.04 -28.92
CA VAL A 88 -5.85 65.38 -28.33
C VAL A 88 -5.18 65.37 -26.95
N GLU A 89 -5.28 64.30 -26.16
CA GLU A 89 -4.82 64.31 -24.76
C GLU A 89 -3.35 63.86 -24.57
N ALA A 90 -2.69 63.36 -25.63
CA ALA A 90 -1.33 62.79 -25.55
C ALA A 90 -0.19 63.73 -25.99
N VAL A 91 -0.49 64.99 -26.30
CA VAL A 91 0.42 65.84 -27.07
C VAL A 91 0.51 67.20 -26.37
N GLY A 92 1.51 67.35 -25.49
CA GLY A 92 2.04 68.69 -25.13
C GLY A 92 2.81 69.35 -26.29
N TRP A 93 2.48 68.94 -27.51
CA TRP A 93 3.18 69.14 -28.77
C TRP A 93 2.09 69.40 -29.80
N ASN A 94 2.27 70.41 -30.63
CA ASN A 94 1.30 70.73 -31.66
C ASN A 94 1.42 69.67 -32.77
N VAL A 95 0.37 68.87 -32.99
CA VAL A 95 0.38 67.81 -34.04
C VAL A 95 0.74 68.40 -35.40
N ASP A 96 0.38 69.66 -35.64
CA ASP A 96 0.73 70.39 -36.86
C ASP A 96 2.23 70.71 -36.95
N GLU A 97 2.91 70.98 -35.83
CA GLU A 97 4.35 71.22 -35.78
C GLU A 97 5.13 69.94 -36.06
N LEU A 98 4.75 68.82 -35.44
CA LEU A 98 5.35 67.51 -35.71
C LEU A 98 5.12 67.10 -37.17
N TYR A 99 3.90 67.30 -37.69
CA TYR A 99 3.60 66.99 -39.09
C TYR A 99 4.40 67.87 -40.06
N LEU A 100 4.49 69.18 -39.80
CA LEU A 100 5.31 70.12 -40.58
C LEU A 100 6.79 69.71 -40.58
N GLU A 101 7.31 69.26 -39.44
CA GLU A 101 8.68 68.79 -39.31
C GLU A 101 8.92 67.53 -40.14
N VAL A 102 8.01 66.55 -40.08
CA VAL A 102 8.11 65.32 -40.89
C VAL A 102 7.99 65.63 -42.39
N LEU A 103 7.12 66.55 -42.80
CA LEU A 103 7.06 67.02 -44.19
C LEU A 103 8.38 67.65 -44.62
N TYR A 104 8.98 68.49 -43.77
CA TYR A 104 10.26 69.12 -44.03
C TYR A 104 11.39 68.08 -44.17
N GLU A 105 11.41 67.05 -43.34
CA GLU A 105 12.38 65.95 -43.41
C GLU A 105 12.23 65.10 -44.68
N ILE A 106 10.99 64.79 -45.08
CA ILE A 106 10.69 64.09 -46.34
C ILE A 106 11.13 64.94 -47.55
N LEU A 107 11.01 66.27 -47.47
CA LEU A 107 11.47 67.20 -48.50
C LEU A 107 13.01 67.22 -48.63
N HIS A 108 13.72 67.07 -47.52
CA HIS A 108 15.17 67.13 -47.43
C HIS A 108 15.83 65.76 -47.14
N ASN A 109 15.31 64.69 -47.74
CA ASN A 109 15.80 63.31 -47.54
C ASN A 109 17.33 63.20 -47.61
N VAL A 110 17.89 62.51 -46.62
CA VAL A 110 19.33 62.28 -46.46
C VAL A 110 19.65 60.83 -46.80
N GLY A 111 20.81 60.62 -47.43
CA GLY A 111 21.23 59.30 -47.91
C GLY A 111 20.55 58.88 -49.22
N GLY A 112 21.23 58.06 -50.02
CA GLY A 112 20.81 57.78 -51.40
C GLY A 112 20.83 56.30 -51.82
N CYS A 113 21.00 55.37 -50.87
CA CYS A 113 21.11 53.95 -51.15
C CYS A 113 20.50 53.05 -50.05
N ASP A 114 19.34 53.44 -49.50
CA ASP A 114 18.58 52.54 -48.62
C ASP A 114 18.05 51.36 -49.45
N VAL A 115 18.78 50.25 -49.42
CA VAL A 115 18.61 49.04 -50.26
C VAL A 115 17.21 48.40 -50.13
N GLY A 116 16.39 48.83 -49.16
CA GLY A 116 15.02 48.36 -48.94
C GLY A 116 13.90 49.32 -49.33
N CYS A 117 14.19 50.59 -49.64
CA CYS A 117 13.17 51.61 -49.88
C CYS A 117 13.51 52.49 -51.10
N GLU A 118 13.28 51.98 -52.31
CA GLU A 118 13.04 52.82 -53.49
C GLU A 118 11.64 53.46 -53.43
N VAL A 119 11.26 53.99 -52.26
CA VAL A 119 9.96 54.65 -52.07
C VAL A 119 10.13 56.10 -52.48
N GLY A 120 9.45 56.50 -53.55
CA GLY A 120 9.46 57.90 -54.00
C GLY A 120 8.89 58.83 -52.93
N GLN A 121 9.41 60.05 -52.87
CA GLN A 121 8.99 61.11 -51.95
C GLN A 121 7.45 61.29 -51.91
N HIS A 122 6.78 61.19 -53.06
CA HIS A 122 5.32 61.27 -53.17
C HIS A 122 4.57 60.18 -52.39
N ALA A 123 5.12 58.95 -52.32
CA ALA A 123 4.49 57.87 -51.57
C ALA A 123 4.64 58.07 -50.05
N MET A 124 5.75 58.64 -49.59
CA MET A 124 5.94 59.03 -48.19
C MET A 124 4.99 60.16 -47.78
N LEU A 125 4.83 61.18 -48.63
CA LEU A 125 3.91 62.29 -48.40
C LEU A 125 2.44 61.83 -48.31
N GLY A 126 2.01 60.96 -49.22
CA GLY A 126 0.65 60.39 -49.18
C GLY A 126 0.43 59.55 -47.91
N TYR A 127 1.40 58.70 -47.57
CA TYR A 127 1.31 57.86 -46.38
C TYR A 127 1.24 58.66 -45.07
N VAL A 128 2.12 59.66 -44.90
CA VAL A 128 2.12 60.46 -43.66
C VAL A 128 0.84 61.28 -43.51
N GLN A 129 0.26 61.76 -44.63
CA GLN A 129 -1.01 62.46 -44.61
C GLN A 129 -2.15 61.58 -44.10
N GLU A 130 -2.24 60.35 -44.59
CA GLU A 130 -3.23 59.36 -44.14
C GLU A 130 -3.01 58.98 -42.67
N ALA A 131 -1.75 58.76 -42.26
CA ALA A 131 -1.40 58.36 -40.90
C ALA A 131 -1.73 59.44 -39.85
N PHE A 132 -1.45 60.72 -40.15
CA PHE A 132 -1.80 61.85 -39.27
C PHE A 132 -3.26 62.30 -39.40
N LYS A 133 -4.03 61.71 -40.34
CA LYS A 133 -5.43 62.05 -40.61
C LYS A 133 -5.62 63.55 -40.95
N ILE A 134 -4.67 64.14 -41.68
CA ILE A 134 -4.67 65.57 -42.07
C ILE A 134 -5.49 65.79 -43.35
N SER A 135 -6.35 66.81 -43.34
CA SER A 135 -7.15 67.18 -44.52
C SER A 135 -6.27 67.68 -45.67
N ASN A 136 -6.73 67.49 -46.92
CA ASN A 136 -5.98 67.94 -48.10
C ASN A 136 -5.62 69.43 -48.07
N ASP A 137 -6.56 70.29 -47.67
CA ASP A 137 -6.33 71.74 -47.60
C ASP A 137 -5.22 72.10 -46.62
N LYS A 138 -5.21 71.45 -45.45
CA LYS A 138 -4.21 71.67 -44.40
C LYS A 138 -2.86 71.04 -44.76
N HIS A 139 -2.85 69.89 -45.43
CA HIS A 139 -1.62 69.30 -45.97
C HIS A 139 -0.96 70.24 -46.97
N ILE A 140 -1.71 70.84 -47.90
CA ILE A 140 -1.16 71.79 -48.88
C ILE A 140 -0.58 73.02 -48.18
N GLU A 141 -1.26 73.55 -47.17
CA GLU A 141 -0.78 74.69 -46.37
C GLU A 141 0.56 74.37 -45.69
N LEU A 142 0.63 73.27 -44.93
CA LEU A 142 1.83 72.87 -44.19
C LEU A 142 2.96 72.44 -45.12
N LEU A 143 2.65 71.78 -46.25
CA LEU A 143 3.65 71.44 -47.26
C LEU A 143 4.28 72.70 -47.88
N THR A 144 3.46 73.71 -48.19
CA THR A 144 3.97 75.01 -48.69
C THR A 144 4.87 75.69 -47.66
N GLN A 145 4.52 75.60 -46.37
CA GLN A 145 5.36 76.12 -45.29
C GLN A 145 6.68 75.33 -45.17
N ALA A 146 6.66 74.01 -45.33
CA ALA A 146 7.85 73.16 -45.29
C ALA A 146 8.79 73.43 -46.48
N GLU A 147 8.24 73.63 -47.68
CA GLU A 147 8.99 73.99 -48.90
C GLU A 147 9.67 75.37 -48.80
N ALA A 148 9.11 76.28 -47.99
CA ALA A 148 9.65 77.62 -47.78
C ALA A 148 10.79 77.67 -46.74
N LYS A 149 11.02 76.59 -45.97
CA LYS A 149 12.12 76.51 -45.00
C LYS A 149 13.46 76.28 -45.69
N GLU A 150 14.54 76.83 -45.12
CA GLU A 150 15.90 76.59 -45.62
C GLU A 150 16.35 75.14 -45.36
N PRO A 151 17.25 74.56 -46.18
CA PRO A 151 17.75 73.20 -46.00
C PRO A 151 18.49 73.02 -44.66
N PRO A 152 18.44 71.82 -44.06
CA PRO A 152 19.00 71.61 -42.72
C PRO A 152 20.54 71.60 -42.74
N GLU A 153 21.14 72.16 -41.69
CA GLU A 153 22.58 72.01 -41.43
C GLU A 153 22.86 70.62 -40.86
N LEU A 154 23.33 69.71 -41.74
CA LEU A 154 23.61 68.32 -41.40
C LEU A 154 25.11 68.09 -41.22
N MET A 155 25.45 67.21 -40.29
CA MET A 155 26.80 66.76 -40.00
C MET A 155 26.96 65.30 -40.41
N LEU A 156 28.01 64.98 -41.16
CA LEU A 156 28.45 63.62 -41.42
C LEU A 156 29.46 63.22 -40.32
N ASN A 157 29.06 62.26 -39.50
CA ASN A 157 29.92 61.66 -38.50
C ASN A 157 30.67 60.48 -39.08
N VAL A 158 31.99 60.53 -39.00
CA VAL A 158 32.92 59.51 -39.50
C VAL A 158 33.70 58.98 -38.32
N GLU A 159 33.56 57.69 -38.03
CA GLU A 159 34.47 56.98 -37.14
C GLU A 159 35.46 56.15 -37.96
N VAL A 160 36.75 56.41 -37.74
CA VAL A 160 37.83 55.60 -38.28
C VAL A 160 38.18 54.52 -37.26
N VAL A 161 37.78 53.28 -37.54
CA VAL A 161 37.90 52.17 -36.58
C VAL A 161 39.28 51.55 -36.65
N GLU A 162 39.61 50.92 -37.78
CA GLU A 162 40.85 50.16 -37.94
C GLU A 162 41.32 50.13 -39.40
N GLY A 163 42.62 49.98 -39.60
CA GLY A 163 43.23 49.65 -40.89
C GLY A 163 43.74 48.21 -40.85
N LYS A 164 43.69 47.51 -41.98
CA LYS A 164 44.24 46.15 -42.12
C LYS A 164 45.06 45.99 -43.39
N ASP A 165 46.12 45.20 -43.28
CA ASP A 165 47.03 44.86 -44.38
C ASP A 165 47.57 46.10 -45.13
N LEU A 166 47.88 47.17 -44.41
CA LEU A 166 48.46 48.37 -45.00
C LEU A 166 49.81 48.06 -45.67
N VAL A 167 50.14 48.77 -46.75
CA VAL A 167 51.42 48.58 -47.43
C VAL A 167 52.55 49.20 -46.61
N PRO A 168 53.60 48.43 -46.27
CA PRO A 168 54.71 48.96 -45.50
C PRO A 168 55.47 50.02 -46.31
N LYS A 169 55.75 51.12 -45.64
CA LYS A 169 56.53 52.23 -46.18
C LYS A 169 57.88 52.30 -45.50
N ASP A 170 57.99 52.02 -44.21
CA ASP A 170 59.27 52.15 -43.52
C ASP A 170 60.31 51.10 -43.94
N PRO A 171 61.61 51.42 -43.81
CA PRO A 171 62.70 50.46 -43.96
C PRO A 171 62.59 49.24 -43.03
N THR A 172 61.88 49.35 -41.91
CA THR A 172 61.60 48.27 -40.94
C THR A 172 60.64 47.21 -41.50
N GLY A 173 59.98 47.50 -42.62
CA GLY A 173 58.94 46.65 -43.19
C GLY A 173 57.56 46.85 -42.55
N LEU A 174 57.37 47.96 -41.81
CA LEU A 174 56.12 48.40 -41.19
C LEU A 174 55.77 49.81 -41.71
N SER A 175 54.85 50.51 -41.03
CA SER A 175 54.46 51.89 -41.30
C SER A 175 54.03 52.57 -39.99
N ASP A 176 54.03 53.90 -39.98
CA ASP A 176 53.48 54.74 -38.92
C ASP A 176 52.18 55.43 -39.41
N PRO A 177 51.08 54.68 -39.63
CA PRO A 177 49.91 55.20 -40.32
C PRO A 177 49.05 56.20 -39.51
N PHE A 178 48.55 57.23 -40.19
CA PHE A 178 47.42 58.07 -39.79
C PHE A 178 46.47 58.31 -40.96
N VAL A 179 45.22 58.69 -40.68
CA VAL A 179 44.20 58.95 -41.70
C VAL A 179 43.85 60.44 -41.74
N THR A 180 43.85 61.01 -42.93
CA THR A 180 43.33 62.35 -43.22
C THR A 180 41.94 62.24 -43.85
N ILE A 181 40.97 62.99 -43.33
CA ILE A 181 39.56 62.93 -43.71
C ILE A 181 39.10 64.32 -44.14
N TYR A 182 38.43 64.43 -45.28
CA TYR A 182 37.85 65.68 -45.78
C TYR A 182 36.75 65.43 -46.83
N LEU A 183 35.88 66.42 -47.04
CA LEU A 183 34.92 66.43 -48.15
C LEU A 183 35.55 67.04 -49.40
N MET A 184 35.26 66.49 -50.59
CA MET A 184 35.82 67.00 -51.84
C MET A 184 35.36 68.42 -52.17
N SER A 185 34.15 68.80 -51.75
CA SER A 185 33.64 70.17 -51.83
C SER A 185 34.45 71.19 -51.00
N ASN A 186 35.10 70.74 -49.91
CA ASN A 186 35.84 71.60 -48.98
C ASN A 186 37.20 71.01 -48.57
N THR A 187 38.12 70.93 -49.55
CA THR A 187 39.45 70.32 -49.37
C THR A 187 40.39 71.04 -48.39
N ALA A 188 40.03 72.25 -47.94
CA ALA A 188 40.77 73.02 -46.95
C ALA A 188 40.51 72.55 -45.51
N HIS A 189 39.34 71.97 -45.24
CA HIS A 189 38.98 71.44 -43.92
C HIS A 189 39.35 69.95 -43.84
N ARG A 190 40.52 69.67 -43.29
CA ARG A 190 41.07 68.32 -43.14
C ARG A 190 41.18 67.93 -41.66
N TYR A 191 40.74 66.73 -41.34
CA TYR A 191 40.85 66.13 -40.02
C TYR A 191 41.87 65.00 -40.07
N ASN A 192 42.74 64.89 -39.06
CA ASN A 192 43.75 63.84 -38.99
C ASN A 192 43.51 62.99 -37.74
N THR A 193 43.66 61.67 -37.88
CA THR A 193 43.71 60.77 -36.73
C THR A 193 45.06 60.86 -36.01
N SER A 194 45.14 60.23 -34.83
CA SER A 194 46.43 59.93 -34.21
C SER A 194 47.28 59.00 -35.08
N VAL A 195 48.60 59.16 -34.95
CA VAL A 195 49.60 58.29 -35.61
C VAL A 195 49.76 57.02 -34.80
N LYS A 196 49.72 55.85 -35.44
CA LYS A 196 49.97 54.55 -34.79
C LYS A 196 51.31 54.02 -35.25
N SER A 197 52.26 53.83 -34.34
CA SER A 197 53.64 53.48 -34.72
C SER A 197 53.83 52.00 -35.05
N GLY A 198 54.66 51.70 -36.05
CA GLY A 198 55.19 50.39 -36.37
C GLY A 198 54.13 49.32 -36.62
N THR A 199 53.06 49.64 -37.35
CA THR A 199 51.96 48.69 -37.59
C THR A 199 51.36 48.78 -39.00
N LEU A 200 51.00 47.63 -39.56
CA LEU A 200 50.20 47.53 -40.79
C LEU A 200 48.72 47.27 -40.51
N ASN A 201 48.37 47.09 -39.23
CA ASN A 201 47.01 46.87 -38.76
C ASN A 201 46.67 47.85 -37.62
N PRO A 202 46.65 49.16 -37.88
CA PRO A 202 46.36 50.16 -36.85
C PRO A 202 44.90 50.10 -36.37
N VAL A 203 44.68 50.40 -35.08
CA VAL A 203 43.36 50.63 -34.48
C VAL A 203 43.32 52.07 -33.98
N TRP A 204 42.39 52.86 -34.50
CA TRP A 204 42.23 54.28 -34.17
C TRP A 204 41.05 54.50 -33.21
N GLU A 205 39.85 54.05 -33.59
CA GLU A 205 38.60 54.29 -32.84
C GLU A 205 38.34 55.79 -32.59
N GLU A 206 38.60 56.61 -33.61
CA GLU A 206 38.50 58.08 -33.53
C GLU A 206 37.31 58.61 -34.34
N HIS A 207 36.57 59.57 -33.77
CA HIS A 207 35.35 60.16 -34.34
C HIS A 207 35.59 61.58 -34.84
N PHE A 208 35.00 61.89 -36.00
CA PHE A 208 35.06 63.19 -36.65
C PHE A 208 33.68 63.60 -37.14
N SER A 209 33.31 64.87 -36.99
CA SER A 209 32.05 65.42 -37.49
C SER A 209 32.34 66.47 -38.56
N LEU A 210 31.84 66.25 -39.77
CA LEU A 210 32.08 67.11 -40.93
C LEU A 210 30.77 67.80 -41.35
N PRO A 211 30.72 69.14 -41.44
CA PRO A 211 29.52 69.84 -41.92
C PRO A 211 29.29 69.53 -43.41
N MET A 212 28.09 69.08 -43.74
CA MET A 212 27.71 68.71 -45.10
C MET A 212 27.30 69.94 -45.90
N PRO A 213 27.72 70.09 -47.17
CA PRO A 213 27.21 71.13 -48.03
C PRO A 213 25.75 70.84 -48.40
N GLY A 214 24.93 71.88 -48.58
CA GLY A 214 23.50 71.76 -48.89
C GLY A 214 23.13 71.04 -50.19
N ASN A 215 24.09 70.59 -51.01
CA ASN A 215 23.85 69.80 -52.21
C ASN A 215 24.55 68.43 -52.14
N LEU A 216 23.80 67.42 -51.66
CA LEU A 216 24.29 66.08 -51.34
C LEU A 216 24.56 65.18 -52.56
N GLN A 217 24.05 65.55 -53.73
CA GLN A 217 24.00 64.66 -54.90
C GLN A 217 25.35 64.48 -55.62
N GLU A 218 26.31 65.39 -55.40
CA GLU A 218 27.58 65.42 -56.16
C GLU A 218 28.86 65.33 -55.30
N ASP A 219 28.78 65.44 -53.97
CA ASP A 219 29.96 65.46 -53.12
C ASP A 219 30.43 64.05 -52.67
N SER A 220 31.70 63.94 -52.29
CA SER A 220 32.33 62.67 -51.87
C SER A 220 33.23 62.88 -50.66
N LEU A 221 33.14 61.96 -49.69
CA LEU A 221 34.08 61.85 -48.57
C LEU A 221 35.38 61.20 -49.04
N CYS A 222 36.50 61.86 -48.78
CA CYS A 222 37.84 61.35 -49.06
C CYS A 222 38.54 60.95 -47.75
N LEU A 223 39.08 59.73 -47.72
CA LEU A 223 39.95 59.24 -46.66
C LEU A 223 41.31 58.89 -47.25
N GLU A 224 42.36 59.52 -46.75
CA GLU A 224 43.74 59.30 -47.18
C GLU A 224 44.54 58.71 -46.03
N VAL A 225 45.13 57.53 -46.22
CA VAL A 225 46.02 56.92 -45.23
C VAL A 225 47.45 57.30 -45.57
N TRP A 226 48.11 57.96 -44.63
CA TRP A 226 49.46 58.49 -44.74
C TRP A 226 50.39 57.79 -43.76
N ASP A 227 51.65 57.65 -44.15
CA ASP A 227 52.74 57.20 -43.31
C ASP A 227 53.46 58.42 -42.75
N PHE A 228 53.53 58.53 -41.42
CA PHE A 228 54.18 59.67 -40.76
C PHE A 228 55.70 59.47 -40.72
N ASP A 229 56.43 60.38 -41.35
CA ASP A 229 57.89 60.36 -41.38
C ASP A 229 58.45 61.40 -40.38
N PRO A 230 59.02 60.99 -39.23
CA PRO A 230 59.60 61.94 -38.29
C PRO A 230 60.80 62.69 -38.90
N ALA A 231 61.00 63.93 -38.45
CA ALA A 231 62.12 64.76 -38.87
C ALA A 231 63.44 64.29 -38.23
N GLU A 232 64.12 63.35 -38.89
CA GLU A 232 65.35 62.71 -38.40
C GLU A 232 66.60 63.21 -39.13
N THR A 233 67.67 63.44 -38.38
CA THR A 233 68.96 63.80 -38.97
C THR A 233 69.61 62.63 -39.70
N VAL A 234 70.51 62.91 -40.65
CA VAL A 234 71.28 61.87 -41.38
C VAL A 234 72.00 60.89 -40.43
N LYS A 235 72.44 61.38 -39.27
CA LYS A 235 73.10 60.57 -38.23
C LYS A 235 72.13 59.57 -37.59
N GLU A 236 70.90 60.00 -37.29
CA GLU A 236 69.85 59.16 -36.70
C GLU A 236 69.32 58.10 -37.69
N LYS A 237 69.18 58.46 -38.98
CA LYS A 237 68.83 57.48 -40.04
C LYS A 237 69.93 56.44 -40.29
N MET A 238 71.21 56.82 -40.17
CA MET A 238 72.35 55.89 -40.29
C MET A 238 72.37 54.84 -39.17
N THR A 239 72.00 55.19 -37.95
CA THR A 239 71.92 54.23 -36.83
C THR A 239 70.86 53.14 -37.05
N LYS A 240 69.80 53.44 -37.81
CA LYS A 240 68.72 52.50 -38.13
C LYS A 240 69.06 51.46 -39.20
N ILE A 241 70.25 51.50 -39.82
CA ILE A 241 70.67 50.55 -40.86
C ILE A 241 70.65 49.09 -40.39
N PHE A 242 70.84 48.85 -39.09
CA PHE A 242 70.82 47.53 -38.46
C PHE A 242 69.40 46.98 -38.21
N GLU A 243 68.37 47.83 -38.27
CA GLU A 243 66.97 47.48 -37.99
C GLU A 243 66.15 47.17 -39.28
N VAL A 244 66.78 47.37 -40.44
CA VAL A 244 66.17 47.22 -41.76
C VAL A 244 65.97 45.77 -42.15
N LYS A 245 64.75 45.39 -42.53
CA LYS A 245 64.44 44.04 -43.00
C LYS A 245 64.63 43.90 -44.53
N GLY A 246 65.67 43.18 -44.92
CA GLY A 246 65.90 42.73 -46.30
C GLY A 246 66.41 43.80 -47.28
N VAL A 247 66.78 43.37 -48.50
CA VAL A 247 67.45 44.20 -49.52
C VAL A 247 66.60 45.38 -50.00
N LYS A 248 65.26 45.24 -49.99
CA LYS A 248 64.33 46.32 -50.38
C LYS A 248 64.28 47.45 -49.35
N GLY A 249 64.28 47.13 -48.05
CA GLY A 249 64.33 48.13 -46.98
C GLY A 249 65.63 48.92 -47.02
N LEU A 250 66.77 48.25 -47.29
CA LEU A 250 68.09 48.89 -47.30
C LEU A 250 68.22 49.88 -48.45
N ARG A 251 67.67 49.51 -49.62
CA ARG A 251 67.57 50.40 -50.77
C ARG A 251 66.70 51.63 -50.48
N LYS A 252 65.61 51.47 -49.71
CA LYS A 252 64.72 52.58 -49.33
C LYS A 252 65.41 53.53 -48.35
N LEU A 253 66.01 53.01 -47.27
CA LEU A 253 66.76 53.80 -46.29
C LEU A 253 67.88 54.62 -46.94
N MET A 254 68.65 54.02 -47.87
CA MET A 254 69.71 54.74 -48.60
C MET A 254 69.15 55.88 -49.47
N LYS A 255 67.98 55.69 -50.08
CA LYS A 255 67.30 56.72 -50.86
C LYS A 255 66.83 57.87 -49.97
N GLU A 256 66.28 57.56 -48.80
CA GLU A 256 65.85 58.57 -47.83
C GLU A 256 67.03 59.36 -47.26
N ILE A 257 68.12 58.69 -46.88
CA ILE A 257 69.36 59.35 -46.41
C ILE A 257 69.88 60.34 -47.46
N ALA A 258 69.87 59.96 -48.74
CA ALA A 258 70.28 60.83 -49.84
C ALA A 258 69.36 62.05 -50.01
N ILE A 259 68.04 61.89 -49.80
CA ILE A 259 67.07 63.01 -49.85
C ILE A 259 67.27 63.92 -48.64
N THR A 260 67.34 63.39 -47.42
CA THR A 260 67.58 64.18 -46.20
C THR A 260 68.88 64.97 -46.27
N ALA A 261 69.96 64.38 -46.82
CA ALA A 261 71.24 65.06 -47.00
C ALA A 261 71.23 66.17 -48.08
N SER A 262 70.32 66.11 -49.06
CA SER A 262 70.29 67.06 -50.19
C SER A 262 69.21 68.14 -50.09
N THR A 263 68.08 67.87 -49.44
CA THR A 263 66.94 68.81 -49.38
C THR A 263 66.52 69.21 -47.97
N GLY A 264 66.93 68.45 -46.93
CA GLY A 264 66.51 68.67 -45.54
C GLY A 264 65.00 68.53 -45.29
N LYS A 265 64.23 68.02 -46.26
CA LYS A 265 62.77 67.87 -46.18
C LYS A 265 62.38 66.47 -45.73
N HIS A 266 61.32 66.41 -44.92
CA HIS A 266 60.65 65.20 -44.44
C HIS A 266 59.19 65.29 -44.89
N ASP A 267 58.83 64.50 -45.91
CA ASP A 267 57.49 64.53 -46.50
C ASP A 267 56.81 63.17 -46.24
N ASN A 268 55.68 63.18 -45.53
CA ASN A 268 54.87 61.98 -45.25
C ASN A 268 54.48 61.24 -46.54
N GLU A 269 54.54 59.90 -46.54
CA GLU A 269 54.23 59.08 -47.71
C GLU A 269 52.76 58.60 -47.74
N LEU A 270 52.03 58.92 -48.81
CA LEU A 270 50.68 58.38 -49.02
C LEU A 270 50.69 56.86 -49.22
N ILE A 271 49.99 56.12 -48.36
CA ILE A 271 49.75 54.67 -48.46
C ILE A 271 48.65 54.42 -49.50
N GLY A 272 47.48 55.03 -49.32
CA GLY A 272 46.36 54.92 -50.27
C GLY A 272 45.17 55.81 -49.89
N THR A 273 44.22 55.91 -50.81
CA THR A 273 43.02 56.77 -50.71
C THR A 273 41.75 55.95 -50.92
N ALA A 274 40.71 56.26 -50.17
CA ALA A 274 39.35 55.76 -50.37
C ALA A 274 38.40 56.95 -50.56
N ASN A 275 37.53 56.88 -51.56
CA ASN A 275 36.51 57.90 -51.84
C ASN A 275 35.14 57.25 -51.76
N ILE A 276 34.21 57.90 -51.06
CA ILE A 276 32.83 57.43 -50.91
C ILE A 276 31.89 58.56 -51.32
N PRO A 277 31.08 58.37 -52.37
CA PRO A 277 30.02 59.31 -52.70
C PRO A 277 29.03 59.43 -51.53
N LEU A 278 28.64 60.64 -51.14
CA LEU A 278 27.75 60.84 -49.99
C LEU A 278 26.38 60.15 -50.22
N LYS A 279 25.88 60.15 -51.45
CA LYS A 279 24.67 59.40 -51.85
C LYS A 279 24.74 57.88 -51.62
N SER A 280 25.93 57.29 -51.51
CA SER A 280 26.06 55.86 -51.24
C SER A 280 25.89 55.51 -49.76
N ILE A 281 25.85 56.52 -48.89
CA ILE A 281 25.62 56.35 -47.46
C ILE A 281 24.10 56.28 -47.22
N PRO A 282 23.58 55.18 -46.65
CA PRO A 282 22.17 55.06 -46.28
C PRO A 282 21.83 55.98 -45.11
N ALA A 283 20.57 56.40 -45.01
CA ALA A 283 20.11 57.31 -43.96
C ALA A 283 20.37 56.74 -42.56
N GLY A 284 20.14 55.43 -42.38
CA GLY A 284 20.41 54.71 -41.13
C GLY A 284 21.90 54.55 -40.78
N GLY A 285 22.81 55.10 -41.59
CA GLY A 285 24.25 54.95 -41.45
C GLY A 285 24.78 53.59 -41.92
N MET A 286 26.09 53.48 -42.07
CA MET A 286 26.72 52.22 -42.46
C MET A 286 28.05 51.99 -41.75
N THR A 287 28.43 50.73 -41.58
CA THR A 287 29.80 50.33 -41.25
C THR A 287 30.35 49.53 -42.41
N THR A 288 31.47 49.95 -42.99
CA THR A 288 32.01 49.32 -44.19
C THR A 288 33.53 49.22 -44.17
N TYR A 289 34.06 48.26 -44.92
CA TYR A 289 35.49 48.12 -45.18
C TYR A 289 35.80 48.71 -46.57
N LEU A 290 36.56 49.80 -46.57
CA LEU A 290 36.98 50.51 -47.77
C LEU A 290 38.32 50.01 -48.27
N ASN A 291 38.41 49.68 -49.55
CA ASN A 291 39.68 49.33 -50.18
C ASN A 291 40.48 50.60 -50.49
N LEU A 292 41.75 50.63 -50.08
CA LEU A 292 42.65 51.73 -50.35
C LEU A 292 43.27 51.60 -51.76
N ASN A 293 43.15 52.67 -52.55
CA ASN A 293 43.66 52.75 -53.92
C ASN A 293 44.77 53.81 -54.03
N LYS A 294 45.67 53.67 -55.00
CA LYS A 294 46.66 54.72 -55.34
C LYS A 294 46.76 54.82 -56.85
N LYS A 295 46.55 56.02 -57.42
CA LYS A 295 46.45 56.32 -58.88
C LYS A 295 47.59 55.79 -59.77
N SER A 296 48.66 55.22 -59.19
CA SER A 296 49.89 54.78 -59.86
C SER A 296 50.13 53.26 -59.83
N LYS A 297 49.36 52.43 -59.11
CA LYS A 297 49.66 50.97 -58.95
C LYS A 297 48.43 50.08 -58.87
N LEU A 298 48.47 48.91 -59.52
CA LEU A 298 47.44 47.84 -59.47
C LEU A 298 47.44 46.99 -58.18
N ARG A 299 48.34 47.26 -57.22
CA ARG A 299 48.50 46.43 -56.01
C ARG A 299 47.58 46.95 -54.89
N ARG A 300 46.89 46.06 -54.16
CA ARG A 300 46.09 46.37 -52.97
C ARG A 300 46.93 47.17 -51.96
N GLN A 301 46.44 48.33 -51.50
CA GLN A 301 47.16 49.19 -50.54
C GLN A 301 46.74 48.97 -49.06
N GLY A 302 45.81 48.05 -48.82
CA GLY A 302 45.20 47.76 -47.52
C GLY A 302 43.70 48.05 -47.53
N VAL A 303 43.04 47.86 -46.38
CA VAL A 303 41.64 48.21 -46.17
C VAL A 303 41.47 49.06 -44.92
N LEU A 304 40.45 49.91 -44.92
CA LEU A 304 40.08 50.79 -43.81
C LEU A 304 38.65 50.49 -43.40
N LYS A 305 38.41 50.16 -42.13
CA LYS A 305 37.08 50.00 -41.56
C LYS A 305 36.60 51.34 -41.01
N THR A 306 35.45 51.79 -41.50
CA THR A 306 34.86 53.07 -41.10
C THR A 306 33.38 52.93 -40.82
N ARG A 307 32.88 53.73 -39.88
CA ARG A 307 31.45 53.87 -39.61
C ARG A 307 31.01 55.30 -39.95
N PHE A 308 29.87 55.40 -40.63
CA PHE A 308 29.26 56.64 -41.09
C PHE A 308 27.87 56.78 -40.51
N THR A 309 27.56 57.93 -39.92
CA THR A 309 26.21 58.30 -39.47
C THR A 309 25.94 59.78 -39.75
N PHE A 310 24.67 60.16 -39.84
CA PHE A 310 24.25 61.55 -39.96
C PHE A 310 23.82 62.08 -38.58
N SER A 311 23.98 63.37 -38.35
CA SER A 311 23.40 64.07 -37.20
C SER A 311 23.06 65.52 -37.55
N SER A 312 22.22 66.16 -36.74
CA SER A 312 21.96 67.60 -36.78
C SER A 312 22.23 68.22 -35.41
N GLU A 313 22.19 69.55 -35.32
CA GLU A 313 22.30 70.28 -34.05
C GLU A 313 21.02 70.24 -33.19
N LYS A 314 20.05 69.38 -33.54
CA LYS A 314 18.78 69.26 -32.81
C LYS A 314 19.01 68.75 -31.39
N ASN A 315 18.21 69.25 -30.45
CA ASN A 315 18.26 68.78 -29.07
C ASN A 315 17.82 67.30 -29.00
N SER A 316 18.65 66.44 -28.43
CA SER A 316 18.43 64.99 -28.38
C SER A 316 17.15 64.58 -27.62
N GLN A 317 16.78 65.28 -26.54
CA GLN A 317 15.55 64.97 -25.79
C GLN A 317 14.30 65.31 -26.61
N VAL A 318 14.33 66.43 -27.32
CA VAL A 318 13.24 66.88 -28.19
C VAL A 318 13.07 65.92 -29.37
N ALA A 319 14.16 65.59 -30.04
CA ALA A 319 14.21 64.60 -31.11
C ALA A 319 13.66 63.23 -30.67
N ALA A 320 14.06 62.74 -29.49
CA ALA A 320 13.59 61.46 -28.97
C ALA A 320 12.10 61.48 -28.60
N GLN A 321 11.57 62.64 -28.20
CA GLN A 321 10.13 62.81 -27.94
C GLN A 321 9.31 62.84 -29.24
N GLU A 322 9.73 63.64 -30.23
CA GLU A 322 9.13 63.67 -31.57
C GLU A 322 9.10 62.28 -32.21
N HIS A 323 10.23 61.57 -32.15
CA HIS A 323 10.35 60.23 -32.73
C HIS A 323 9.40 59.23 -32.06
N ARG A 324 9.23 59.29 -30.72
CA ARG A 324 8.24 58.45 -30.02
C ARG A 324 6.81 58.77 -30.44
N HIS A 325 6.48 60.05 -30.62
CA HIS A 325 5.16 60.47 -31.08
C HIS A 325 4.89 60.02 -32.52
N LEU A 326 5.85 60.25 -33.43
CA LEU A 326 5.79 59.79 -34.81
C LEU A 326 5.64 58.26 -34.87
N LEU A 327 6.48 57.52 -34.15
CA LEU A 327 6.42 56.06 -34.08
C LEU A 327 5.06 55.56 -33.60
N ARG A 328 4.47 56.22 -32.59
CA ARG A 328 3.13 55.87 -32.09
C ARG A 328 2.05 56.08 -33.16
N ILE A 329 2.07 57.22 -33.85
CA ILE A 329 1.09 57.53 -34.91
C ILE A 329 1.19 56.51 -36.05
N LEU A 330 2.41 56.25 -36.55
CA LEU A 330 2.60 55.32 -37.64
C LEU A 330 2.25 53.89 -37.24
N LEU A 331 2.57 53.47 -36.01
CA LEU A 331 2.19 52.15 -35.50
C LEU A 331 0.67 51.98 -35.44
N LEU A 332 -0.06 52.96 -34.88
CA LEU A 332 -1.52 52.88 -34.79
C LEU A 332 -2.15 52.83 -36.19
N HIS A 333 -1.66 53.63 -37.13
CA HIS A 333 -2.11 53.59 -38.51
C HIS A 333 -1.84 52.23 -39.18
N GLU A 334 -0.66 51.63 -38.97
CA GLU A 334 -0.34 50.29 -39.48
C GLU A 334 -1.27 49.22 -38.89
N LEU A 335 -1.55 49.27 -37.59
CA LEU A 335 -2.45 48.31 -36.94
C LEU A 335 -3.89 48.46 -37.44
N GLU A 336 -4.39 49.69 -37.61
CA GLU A 336 -5.71 50.00 -38.16
C GLU A 336 -5.84 49.53 -39.62
N SER A 337 -4.81 49.75 -40.44
CA SER A 337 -4.82 49.45 -41.88
C SER A 337 -4.59 47.97 -42.19
N SER A 338 -3.70 47.30 -41.46
CA SER A 338 -3.31 45.90 -41.71
C SER A 338 -4.28 44.86 -41.13
N LYS A 339 -5.17 45.25 -40.20
CA LYS A 339 -6.13 44.36 -39.51
C LYS A 339 -5.50 43.06 -38.98
N VAL A 340 -4.27 43.15 -38.49
CA VAL A 340 -3.51 42.00 -38.00
C VAL A 340 -4.18 41.42 -36.76
N ALA A 341 -4.25 40.08 -36.68
CA ALA A 341 -4.80 39.39 -35.53
C ALA A 341 -4.04 39.76 -34.24
N PRO A 342 -4.71 39.75 -33.06
CA PRO A 342 -4.04 39.99 -31.79
C PRO A 342 -2.80 39.11 -31.60
N TYR A 343 -1.71 39.69 -31.08
CA TYR A 343 -0.41 39.05 -30.83
C TYR A 343 0.39 38.63 -32.07
N TRP A 344 -0.02 39.00 -33.29
CA TRP A 344 0.69 38.63 -34.53
C TRP A 344 1.62 39.70 -35.10
N TRP A 345 1.42 40.97 -34.74
CA TRP A 345 2.26 42.04 -35.28
C TRP A 345 3.68 41.98 -34.67
N CYS A 346 4.69 41.84 -35.54
CA CYS A 346 6.07 41.50 -35.18
C CYS A 346 7.09 42.61 -35.46
N GLY A 347 6.67 43.87 -35.60
CA GLY A 347 7.60 44.98 -35.84
C GLY A 347 7.86 45.34 -37.30
N ASN A 348 7.11 44.76 -38.24
CA ASN A 348 7.30 45.02 -39.68
C ASN A 348 6.41 46.18 -40.13
N PHE A 349 7.02 47.33 -40.38
CA PHE A 349 6.37 48.49 -40.99
C PHE A 349 6.29 48.34 -42.51
N SER A 350 5.33 49.03 -43.13
CA SER A 350 5.34 49.21 -44.58
C SER A 350 6.57 50.03 -45.01
N ALA A 351 7.01 49.84 -46.26
CA ALA A 351 8.15 50.56 -46.83
C ALA A 351 8.08 52.10 -46.65
N PRO A 352 6.95 52.80 -46.90
CA PRO A 352 6.88 54.24 -46.65
C PRO A 352 7.03 54.60 -45.17
N ALA A 353 6.45 53.82 -44.25
CA ALA A 353 6.57 54.06 -42.81
C ALA A 353 8.00 53.86 -42.30
N GLU A 354 8.67 52.77 -42.72
CA GLU A 354 10.08 52.51 -42.38
C GLU A 354 10.99 53.61 -42.94
N GLY A 355 10.72 54.08 -44.16
CA GLY A 355 11.43 55.19 -44.77
C GLY A 355 11.31 56.48 -43.96
N ILE A 356 10.09 56.86 -43.56
CA ILE A 356 9.84 58.06 -42.75
C ILE A 356 10.55 57.97 -41.38
N LEU A 357 10.44 56.84 -40.68
CA LEU A 357 11.09 56.65 -39.38
C LEU A 357 12.61 56.71 -39.48
N THR A 358 13.17 56.12 -40.54
CA THR A 358 14.63 56.12 -40.79
C THR A 358 15.13 57.52 -41.12
N GLN A 359 14.39 58.27 -41.95
CA GLN A 359 14.73 59.64 -42.30
C GLN A 359 14.66 60.56 -41.07
N HIS A 360 13.59 60.48 -40.29
CA HIS A 360 13.45 61.27 -39.05
C HIS A 360 14.58 60.95 -38.06
N ALA A 361 14.90 59.67 -37.84
CA ALA A 361 15.99 59.27 -36.94
C ALA A 361 17.36 59.78 -37.41
N ALA A 362 17.65 59.72 -38.71
CA ALA A 362 18.91 60.18 -39.29
C ALA A 362 19.07 61.71 -39.20
N GLN A 363 18.03 62.45 -39.58
CA GLN A 363 18.02 63.91 -39.59
C GLN A 363 17.96 64.50 -38.18
N SER A 364 17.35 63.80 -37.23
CA SER A 364 17.32 64.20 -35.82
C SER A 364 18.52 63.70 -35.00
N GLY A 365 19.45 62.96 -35.62
CA GLY A 365 20.68 62.48 -34.96
C GLY A 365 20.46 61.42 -33.87
N LEU A 366 19.38 60.64 -33.96
CA LEU A 366 19.06 59.61 -32.98
C LEU A 366 19.99 58.39 -33.12
N SER A 367 20.50 57.90 -31.99
CA SER A 367 21.28 56.67 -31.97
C SER A 367 20.38 55.44 -32.12
N GLN A 368 20.98 54.30 -32.49
CA GLN A 368 20.21 53.05 -32.57
C GLN A 368 19.69 52.58 -31.20
N SER A 369 20.38 52.93 -30.10
CA SER A 369 19.90 52.72 -28.74
C SER A 369 18.64 53.54 -28.45
N ASP A 370 18.60 54.81 -28.88
CA ASP A 370 17.44 55.68 -28.69
C ASP A 370 16.23 55.14 -29.46
N ASN A 371 16.44 54.66 -30.70
CA ASN A 371 15.41 54.01 -31.49
C ASN A 371 14.85 52.75 -30.80
N TYR A 372 15.70 51.88 -30.25
CA TYR A 372 15.24 50.68 -29.55
C TYR A 372 14.49 51.01 -28.26
N LEU A 373 14.92 52.03 -27.52
CA LEU A 373 14.24 52.48 -26.30
C LEU A 373 12.89 53.15 -26.62
N ALA A 374 12.83 53.95 -27.69
CA ALA A 374 11.59 54.53 -28.20
C ALA A 374 10.60 53.44 -28.63
N GLN A 375 11.07 52.44 -29.39
CA GLN A 375 10.27 51.26 -29.76
C GLN A 375 9.75 50.52 -28.53
N TRP A 376 10.61 50.23 -27.55
CA TRP A 376 10.20 49.59 -26.29
C TRP A 376 9.10 50.38 -25.57
N SER A 377 9.32 51.67 -25.35
CA SER A 377 8.38 52.53 -24.62
C SER A 377 7.03 52.64 -25.33
N VAL A 378 7.03 52.87 -26.64
CA VAL A 378 5.81 53.03 -27.44
C VAL A 378 5.06 51.71 -27.56
N TYR A 379 5.74 50.60 -27.85
CA TYR A 379 5.09 49.30 -28.03
C TYR A 379 4.50 48.78 -26.72
N CYS A 380 5.18 48.97 -25.60
CA CYS A 380 4.64 48.63 -24.28
C CYS A 380 3.43 49.49 -23.90
N ALA A 381 3.33 50.72 -24.41
CA ALA A 381 2.16 51.57 -24.20
C ALA A 381 0.99 51.21 -25.13
N VAL A 382 1.25 50.85 -26.39
CA VAL A 382 0.20 50.50 -27.36
C VAL A 382 -0.34 49.09 -27.11
N THR A 383 0.45 48.17 -26.56
CA THR A 383 0.01 46.78 -26.34
C THR A 383 -1.09 46.62 -25.29
N THR A 384 -1.39 47.64 -24.50
CA THR A 384 -2.53 47.63 -23.57
C THR A 384 -3.84 47.61 -24.33
N ASP A 385 -3.91 48.37 -25.43
CA ASP A 385 -5.13 48.57 -26.22
C ASP A 385 -5.12 47.67 -27.47
N HIS A 386 -3.93 47.44 -28.04
CA HIS A 386 -3.72 46.63 -29.25
C HIS A 386 -2.66 45.54 -29.01
N PRO A 387 -3.04 44.29 -28.71
CA PRO A 387 -2.09 43.26 -28.29
C PRO A 387 -1.03 42.94 -29.36
N LEU A 388 0.24 43.24 -29.07
CA LEU A 388 1.39 42.99 -29.97
C LEU A 388 2.05 41.64 -29.66
N SER A 389 2.88 41.13 -30.57
CA SER A 389 3.56 39.84 -30.39
C SER A 389 4.57 39.84 -29.24
N PHE A 390 4.57 38.81 -28.38
CA PHE A 390 5.59 38.65 -27.33
C PHE A 390 6.99 38.35 -27.88
N ALA A 391 7.09 37.80 -29.09
CA ALA A 391 8.37 37.63 -29.80
C ALA A 391 9.05 38.98 -30.07
N LEU A 392 8.28 40.02 -30.40
CA LEU A 392 8.77 41.38 -30.64
C LEU A 392 9.40 41.95 -29.36
N PHE A 393 8.69 41.88 -28.24
CA PHE A 393 9.21 42.35 -26.94
C PHE A 393 10.48 41.61 -26.52
N ASN A 394 10.56 40.30 -26.75
CA ASN A 394 11.78 39.53 -26.49
C ASN A 394 12.98 40.01 -27.31
N GLY A 395 12.78 40.26 -28.61
CA GLY A 395 13.84 40.76 -29.50
C GLY A 395 14.28 42.18 -29.17
N LEU A 396 13.36 43.03 -28.71
CA LEU A 396 13.67 44.38 -28.24
C LEU A 396 14.42 44.36 -26.90
N LEU A 397 13.98 43.54 -25.94
CA LEU A 397 14.68 43.37 -24.67
C LEU A 397 16.15 42.97 -24.88
N ASP A 398 16.45 42.03 -25.78
CA ASP A 398 17.85 41.63 -26.07
C ASP A 398 18.73 42.77 -26.58
N LYS A 399 18.13 43.75 -27.28
CA LYS A 399 18.82 44.92 -27.81
C LYS A 399 18.95 46.03 -26.75
N VAL A 400 17.87 46.31 -26.03
CA VAL A 400 17.81 47.37 -25.02
C VAL A 400 18.59 47.01 -23.75
N THR A 401 18.48 45.76 -23.27
CA THR A 401 19.19 45.28 -22.07
C THR A 401 20.71 45.37 -22.21
N LYS A 402 21.27 45.05 -23.38
CA LYS A 402 22.71 45.20 -23.63
C LYS A 402 23.19 46.64 -23.45
N HIS A 403 22.35 47.61 -23.84
CA HIS A 403 22.66 49.02 -23.67
C HIS A 403 22.52 49.44 -22.20
N LEU A 404 21.44 49.07 -21.53
CA LEU A 404 21.21 49.34 -20.10
C LEU A 404 22.34 48.79 -19.20
N GLN A 405 22.90 47.62 -19.52
CA GLN A 405 23.98 47.00 -18.77
C GLN A 405 25.37 47.61 -19.03
N SER A 406 25.52 48.48 -20.03
CA SER A 406 26.81 49.11 -20.37
C SER A 406 27.25 50.19 -19.37
N GLY A 407 26.38 50.58 -18.44
CA GLY A 407 26.68 51.55 -17.36
C GLY A 407 26.81 53.01 -17.81
N LEU A 408 26.59 53.30 -19.09
CA LEU A 408 26.69 54.65 -19.70
C LEU A 408 25.31 55.25 -20.02
N VAL A 409 24.24 54.81 -19.34
CA VAL A 409 22.86 55.18 -19.66
C VAL A 409 22.32 56.23 -18.69
N ASN A 410 21.54 57.19 -19.19
CA ASN A 410 20.95 58.25 -18.37
C ASN A 410 19.85 57.69 -17.44
N GLU A 411 19.67 58.29 -16.27
CA GLU A 411 18.61 57.90 -15.33
C GLU A 411 17.20 58.03 -15.92
N GLU A 412 16.97 59.02 -16.80
CA GLU A 412 15.70 59.21 -17.51
C GLU A 412 15.37 58.04 -18.44
N ASP A 413 16.38 57.47 -19.13
CA ASP A 413 16.23 56.35 -20.05
C ASP A 413 15.92 55.05 -19.28
N VAL A 414 16.57 54.86 -18.13
CA VAL A 414 16.28 53.75 -17.21
C VAL A 414 14.85 53.85 -16.69
N LYS A 415 14.40 55.06 -16.30
CA LYS A 415 13.03 55.29 -15.86
C LYS A 415 12.03 55.01 -16.99
N LEU A 416 12.28 55.51 -18.20
CA LEU A 416 11.44 55.29 -19.37
C LEU A 416 11.29 53.81 -19.72
N PHE A 417 12.37 53.03 -19.60
CA PHE A 417 12.37 51.59 -19.80
C PHE A 417 11.42 50.88 -18.83
N TRP A 418 11.55 51.18 -17.53
CA TRP A 418 10.76 50.54 -16.49
C TRP A 418 9.29 51.00 -16.46
N ASP A 419 9.01 52.25 -16.82
CA ASP A 419 7.63 52.73 -17.05
C ASP A 419 6.96 51.97 -18.21
N GLY A 420 7.73 51.62 -19.25
CA GLY A 420 7.28 50.70 -20.30
C GLY A 420 7.01 49.30 -19.77
N ALA A 421 7.96 48.72 -19.02
CA ALA A 421 7.80 47.39 -18.42
C ALA A 421 6.55 47.30 -17.52
N LYS A 422 6.27 48.35 -16.73
CA LYS A 422 5.09 48.46 -15.87
C LYS A 422 3.77 48.35 -16.64
N LYS A 423 3.72 48.83 -17.89
CA LYS A 423 2.54 48.70 -18.77
C LYS A 423 2.40 47.33 -19.42
N LEU A 424 3.52 46.64 -19.68
CA LEU A 424 3.54 45.31 -20.31
C LEU A 424 3.26 44.15 -19.33
N LEU A 425 3.71 44.28 -18.07
CA LEU A 425 3.61 43.23 -17.06
C LEU A 425 2.17 42.73 -16.79
N PRO A 426 1.13 43.58 -16.69
CA PRO A 426 -0.26 43.13 -16.50
C PRO A 426 -0.72 42.14 -17.57
N THR A 427 -0.41 42.41 -18.84
CA THR A 427 -0.76 41.56 -19.98
C THR A 427 -0.04 40.20 -19.90
N CYS A 428 1.22 40.19 -19.45
CA CYS A 428 1.99 38.97 -19.24
C CYS A 428 1.37 38.08 -18.15
N TYR A 429 1.05 38.63 -16.98
CA TYR A 429 0.45 37.87 -15.88
C TYR A 429 -0.99 37.45 -16.18
N SER A 430 -1.76 38.25 -16.92
CA SER A 430 -3.09 37.87 -17.41
C SER A 430 -3.04 36.62 -18.30
N HIS A 431 -2.03 36.52 -19.17
CA HIS A 431 -1.78 35.32 -19.97
C HIS A 431 -1.49 34.08 -19.13
N ILE A 432 -0.75 34.23 -18.03
CA ILE A 432 -0.43 33.13 -17.11
C ILE A 432 -1.67 32.71 -16.29
N ARG A 433 -2.44 33.67 -15.77
CA ARG A 433 -3.70 33.41 -15.03
C ARG A 433 -4.71 32.66 -15.91
N LYS A 434 -4.88 33.08 -17.16
CA LYS A 434 -5.84 32.52 -18.12
C LYS A 434 -5.31 31.28 -18.87
N LEU A 435 -4.12 30.78 -18.55
CA LEU A 435 -3.49 29.66 -19.26
C LEU A 435 -4.40 28.41 -19.32
N ARG A 436 -5.13 28.13 -18.24
CA ARG A 436 -6.03 26.97 -18.13
C ARG A 436 -7.32 27.07 -18.95
N LYS A 437 -7.71 28.27 -19.38
CA LYS A 437 -8.86 28.46 -20.28
C LYS A 437 -8.53 28.05 -21.72
N LYS A 438 -7.25 27.90 -22.07
CA LYS A 438 -6.78 27.53 -23.41
C LYS A 438 -6.55 26.02 -23.54
N THR A 439 -6.61 25.50 -24.75
CA THR A 439 -6.44 24.07 -25.03
C THR A 439 -5.04 23.58 -24.65
N ALA A 440 -4.98 22.59 -23.76
CA ALA A 440 -3.72 21.95 -23.35
C ALA A 440 -3.08 21.21 -24.55
N GLY A 441 -1.75 21.38 -24.72
CA GLY A 441 -0.99 20.73 -25.80
C GLY A 441 -0.96 21.47 -27.14
N ASP A 442 -1.65 22.59 -27.28
CA ASP A 442 -1.51 23.45 -28.45
C ASP A 442 -0.09 24.05 -28.51
N LYS A 443 0.60 23.80 -29.63
CA LYS A 443 1.96 24.31 -29.88
C LYS A 443 2.02 25.84 -29.88
N THR A 444 0.94 26.51 -30.28
CA THR A 444 0.88 27.98 -30.31
C THR A 444 0.80 28.54 -28.88
N VAL A 445 0.01 27.92 -28.01
CA VAL A 445 -0.11 28.26 -26.59
C VAL A 445 1.21 28.03 -25.86
N LEU A 446 1.89 26.92 -26.12
CA LEU A 446 3.21 26.65 -25.52
C LEU A 446 4.29 27.61 -26.02
N LYS A 447 4.25 27.99 -27.30
CA LYS A 447 5.16 28.99 -27.87
C LYS A 447 4.94 30.35 -27.23
N THR A 448 3.69 30.82 -27.15
CA THR A 448 3.36 32.11 -26.53
C THR A 448 3.68 32.11 -25.04
N LEU A 449 3.41 31.02 -24.30
CA LEU A 449 3.82 30.88 -22.90
C LEU A 449 5.33 31.03 -22.73
N ARG A 450 6.14 30.37 -23.56
CA ARG A 450 7.60 30.50 -23.52
C ARG A 450 8.05 31.93 -23.79
N GLU A 451 7.43 32.60 -24.75
CA GLU A 451 7.73 34.01 -25.05
C GLU A 451 7.39 34.93 -23.87
N VAL A 452 6.23 34.76 -23.22
CA VAL A 452 5.83 35.52 -22.02
C VAL A 452 6.80 35.27 -20.86
N LEU A 453 7.15 34.01 -20.58
CA LEU A 453 8.09 33.67 -19.52
C LEU A 453 9.49 34.22 -19.79
N ASN A 454 9.95 34.24 -21.05
CA ASN A 454 11.24 34.85 -21.40
C ASN A 454 11.24 36.37 -21.15
N VAL A 455 10.13 37.07 -21.40
CA VAL A 455 9.99 38.49 -21.07
C VAL A 455 10.14 38.69 -19.56
N LEU A 456 9.41 37.90 -18.76
CA LEU A 456 9.49 37.97 -17.29
C LEU A 456 10.89 37.64 -16.76
N TYR A 457 11.53 36.61 -17.31
CA TYR A 457 12.89 36.22 -16.94
C TYR A 457 13.89 37.34 -17.18
N LYS A 458 13.90 37.91 -18.39
CA LYS A 458 14.82 39.00 -18.76
C LYS A 458 14.62 40.23 -17.88
N LEU A 459 13.37 40.58 -17.57
CA LEU A 459 13.06 41.67 -16.64
C LEU A 459 13.49 41.35 -15.20
N SER A 460 13.42 40.10 -14.76
CA SER A 460 13.77 39.69 -13.39
C SER A 460 15.27 39.73 -13.07
N ILE A 461 16.14 39.68 -14.09
CA ILE A 461 17.60 39.73 -13.93
C ILE A 461 18.12 41.16 -13.89
N LEU A 462 17.31 42.14 -14.31
CA LEU A 462 17.70 43.54 -14.31
C LEU A 462 17.54 44.17 -12.93
N ASP A 463 18.47 45.04 -12.57
CA ASP A 463 18.42 45.79 -11.31
C ASP A 463 17.31 46.85 -11.38
N LEU A 464 16.30 46.69 -10.52
CA LEU A 464 15.18 47.63 -10.41
C LEU A 464 15.58 48.83 -9.54
N PRO A 465 15.48 50.07 -10.04
CA PRO A 465 15.73 51.27 -9.22
C PRO A 465 14.75 51.40 -8.05
N GLU A 466 15.24 51.83 -6.88
CA GLU A 466 14.41 52.02 -5.67
C GLU A 466 13.28 53.04 -5.85
N SER A 467 13.41 53.97 -6.80
CA SER A 467 12.43 55.01 -7.12
C SER A 467 11.18 54.50 -7.88
N ILE A 468 11.20 53.27 -8.40
CA ILE A 468 10.13 52.74 -9.26
C ILE A 468 9.33 51.66 -8.53
N GLU A 469 8.02 51.73 -8.66
CA GLU A 469 7.07 50.73 -8.17
C GLU A 469 6.38 50.04 -9.35
N LEU A 470 6.71 48.76 -9.57
CA LEU A 470 6.18 47.97 -10.68
C LEU A 470 4.77 47.43 -10.44
N PHE A 471 4.39 47.21 -9.18
CA PHE A 471 3.17 46.47 -8.81
C PHE A 471 2.26 47.29 -7.88
N PRO A 472 1.72 48.43 -8.33
CA PRO A 472 0.75 49.17 -7.54
C PRO A 472 -0.56 48.38 -7.43
N VAL A 473 -1.14 48.34 -6.22
CA VAL A 473 -2.33 47.55 -5.88
C VAL A 473 -3.52 47.84 -6.81
N ASN A 474 -3.68 49.10 -7.24
CA ASN A 474 -4.79 49.55 -8.10
C ASN A 474 -4.82 48.88 -9.48
N LEU A 475 -3.67 48.40 -9.98
CA LEU A 475 -3.56 47.71 -11.28
C LEU A 475 -3.75 46.19 -11.16
N TYR A 476 -3.69 45.65 -9.94
CA TYR A 476 -3.73 44.21 -9.68
C TYR A 476 -4.65 43.91 -8.50
N GLY A 477 -5.97 43.85 -8.75
CA GLY A 477 -6.97 43.58 -7.70
C GLY A 477 -6.85 42.20 -7.02
N TRP A 478 -6.05 41.29 -7.59
CA TRP A 478 -5.80 39.94 -7.08
C TRP A 478 -4.47 39.82 -6.30
N LEU A 479 -3.62 40.85 -6.33
CA LEU A 479 -2.29 40.79 -5.72
C LEU A 479 -2.39 41.04 -4.22
N ARG A 480 -1.72 40.20 -3.42
CA ARG A 480 -1.66 40.36 -1.96
C ARG A 480 -0.32 41.00 -1.58
N ASP A 481 -0.41 42.09 -0.81
CA ASP A 481 0.76 42.75 -0.23
C ASP A 481 1.48 41.84 0.77
N LYS A 482 2.77 42.09 0.96
CA LYS A 482 3.56 41.41 2.01
C LYS A 482 3.22 41.99 3.38
N ASP A 483 3.10 41.10 4.37
CA ASP A 483 2.94 41.47 5.79
C ASP A 483 4.10 42.36 6.30
N ASP A 484 5.29 42.23 5.69
CA ASP A 484 6.53 42.94 6.06
C ASP A 484 6.74 44.29 5.33
N GLY A 485 5.84 44.70 4.41
CA GLY A 485 5.93 45.99 3.71
C GLY A 485 7.04 46.13 2.66
N THR A 486 7.70 45.03 2.26
CA THR A 486 8.72 45.04 1.20
C THR A 486 8.10 44.93 -0.20
N LYS A 487 8.77 45.51 -1.23
CA LYS A 487 8.30 45.44 -2.62
C LYS A 487 8.27 43.99 -3.13
N LEU A 488 7.24 43.65 -3.91
CA LEU A 488 7.09 42.33 -4.53
C LEU A 488 8.06 42.16 -5.71
N SER A 489 8.68 41.00 -5.81
CA SER A 489 9.52 40.62 -6.96
C SER A 489 8.69 40.01 -8.09
N ILE A 490 9.22 40.03 -9.32
CA ILE A 490 8.58 39.39 -10.49
C ILE A 490 8.28 37.90 -10.25
N LEU A 491 9.18 37.18 -9.56
CA LEU A 491 9.00 35.76 -9.26
C LEU A 491 7.88 35.52 -8.23
N GLU A 492 7.74 36.39 -7.23
CA GLU A 492 6.66 36.31 -6.24
C GLU A 492 5.30 36.63 -6.88
N VAL A 493 5.23 37.65 -7.74
CA VAL A 493 4.02 37.98 -8.50
C VAL A 493 3.65 36.84 -9.45
N LEU A 494 4.63 36.19 -10.09
CA LEU A 494 4.40 34.98 -10.89
C LEU A 494 3.75 33.87 -10.05
N ASN A 495 4.27 33.62 -8.85
CA ASN A 495 3.71 32.62 -7.94
C ASN A 495 2.26 32.96 -7.57
N GLN A 496 1.98 34.21 -7.19
CA GLN A 496 0.61 34.65 -6.87
C GLN A 496 -0.33 34.56 -8.08
N ALA A 497 0.13 34.91 -9.29
CA ALA A 497 -0.66 34.80 -10.52
C ALA A 497 -1.04 33.34 -10.83
N VAL A 498 -0.10 32.42 -10.65
CA VAL A 498 -0.33 30.99 -10.83
C VAL A 498 -1.31 30.45 -9.79
N ILE A 499 -1.17 30.85 -8.52
CA ILE A 499 -2.07 30.48 -7.42
C ILE A 499 -3.49 31.00 -7.69
N GLN A 500 -3.63 32.27 -8.06
CA GLN A 500 -4.93 32.86 -8.36
C GLN A 500 -5.59 32.17 -9.56
N GLY A 501 -4.85 31.94 -10.66
CA GLY A 501 -5.37 31.22 -11.82
C GLY A 501 -5.78 29.77 -11.48
N ALA A 502 -5.16 29.14 -10.49
CA ALA A 502 -5.56 27.81 -10.00
C ALA A 502 -6.86 27.87 -9.20
N SER A 503 -6.99 28.89 -8.34
CA SER A 503 -8.19 29.15 -7.55
C SER A 503 -9.39 29.45 -8.45
N ASP A 504 -9.24 30.34 -9.43
CA ASP A 504 -10.30 30.71 -10.39
C ASP A 504 -10.78 29.48 -11.16
N TRP A 505 -9.85 28.61 -11.58
CA TRP A 505 -10.19 27.36 -12.25
C TRP A 505 -10.90 26.35 -11.34
N PHE A 506 -10.52 26.28 -10.06
CA PHE A 506 -11.20 25.40 -9.09
C PHE A 506 -12.67 25.82 -8.90
N VAL A 507 -12.93 27.13 -8.76
CA VAL A 507 -14.30 27.67 -8.66
C VAL A 507 -15.10 27.31 -9.90
N HIS A 508 -14.52 27.51 -11.09
CA HIS A 508 -15.15 27.11 -12.35
C HIS A 508 -15.45 25.60 -12.44
N ILE A 509 -14.61 24.73 -11.87
CA ILE A 509 -14.90 23.29 -11.79
C ILE A 509 -16.12 23.02 -10.89
N LEU A 510 -16.24 23.72 -9.77
CA LEU A 510 -17.39 23.57 -8.86
C LEU A 510 -18.69 24.03 -9.50
N ASP A 511 -18.71 25.24 -10.06
CA ASP A 511 -19.91 25.87 -10.63
C ASP A 511 -20.48 25.06 -11.81
N ASN A 512 -19.61 24.50 -12.67
CA ASN A 512 -20.05 23.70 -13.82
C ASN A 512 -20.47 22.26 -13.46
N ASN A 513 -20.25 21.82 -12.23
CA ASN A 513 -20.55 20.45 -11.81
C ASN A 513 -21.57 20.39 -10.64
N GLU A 514 -22.32 21.46 -10.39
CA GLU A 514 -23.28 21.53 -9.28
C GLU A 514 -24.26 20.35 -9.25
N CYS A 515 -24.42 19.78 -8.06
CA CYS A 515 -25.27 18.62 -7.83
C CYS A 515 -26.73 19.06 -7.62
N LYS A 516 -27.64 18.63 -8.49
CA LYS A 516 -29.08 18.98 -8.42
C LYS A 516 -29.84 18.24 -7.31
N ASP A 517 -29.33 17.09 -6.89
CA ASP A 517 -29.94 16.24 -5.86
C ASP A 517 -29.24 16.39 -4.50
N LYS A 518 -30.00 16.58 -3.42
CA LYS A 518 -29.51 16.82 -2.05
C LYS A 518 -29.27 15.54 -1.21
N THR A 519 -29.04 14.41 -1.84
CA THR A 519 -28.76 13.16 -1.10
C THR A 519 -27.30 13.10 -0.65
N ASP A 520 -27.02 12.41 0.45
CA ASP A 520 -25.63 12.24 0.91
C ASP A 520 -24.78 11.46 -0.13
N GLU A 521 -25.39 10.50 -0.85
CA GLU A 521 -24.71 9.76 -1.91
C GLU A 521 -24.37 10.63 -3.14
N SER A 522 -25.30 11.47 -3.60
CA SER A 522 -25.06 12.39 -4.72
C SER A 522 -24.02 13.46 -4.40
N ARG A 523 -23.93 13.90 -3.13
CA ARG A 523 -22.86 14.78 -2.63
C ARG A 523 -21.49 14.11 -2.71
N LEU A 524 -21.38 12.86 -2.22
CA LEU A 524 -20.12 12.11 -2.30
C LEU A 524 -19.68 11.85 -3.75
N GLN A 525 -20.63 11.50 -4.64
CA GLN A 525 -20.34 11.33 -6.07
C GLN A 525 -19.87 12.63 -6.74
N HIS A 526 -20.46 13.77 -6.35
CA HIS A 526 -19.99 15.08 -6.81
C HIS A 526 -18.54 15.35 -6.35
N LEU A 527 -18.21 15.08 -5.08
CA LEU A 527 -16.83 15.22 -4.58
C LEU A 527 -15.83 14.34 -5.34
N ILE A 528 -16.18 13.09 -5.62
CA ILE A 528 -15.36 12.18 -6.43
C ILE A 528 -15.08 12.79 -7.80
N ARG A 529 -16.12 13.30 -8.48
CA ARG A 529 -15.99 13.92 -9.80
C ARG A 529 -15.10 15.16 -9.76
N VAL A 530 -15.28 16.04 -8.77
CA VAL A 530 -14.44 17.24 -8.60
C VAL A 530 -12.98 16.85 -8.40
N ILE A 531 -12.68 15.89 -7.52
CA ILE A 531 -11.30 15.41 -7.28
C ILE A 531 -10.69 14.83 -8.56
N GLN A 532 -11.46 14.04 -9.33
CA GLN A 532 -10.99 13.48 -10.61
C GLN A 532 -10.68 14.58 -11.65
N LEU A 533 -11.54 15.60 -11.77
CA LEU A 533 -11.32 16.73 -12.69
C LEU A 533 -10.09 17.56 -12.29
N VAL A 534 -9.92 17.86 -11.00
CA VAL A 534 -8.74 18.58 -10.49
C VAL A 534 -7.47 17.77 -10.70
N ARG A 535 -7.52 16.45 -10.49
CA ARG A 535 -6.38 15.58 -10.72
C ARG A 535 -5.99 15.50 -12.20
N SER A 536 -6.98 15.42 -13.09
CA SER A 536 -6.75 15.50 -14.54
C SER A 536 -6.15 16.84 -14.96
N ASP A 537 -6.60 17.95 -14.37
CA ASP A 537 -5.98 19.26 -14.59
C ASP A 537 -4.50 19.27 -14.20
N LEU A 538 -4.19 18.77 -13.01
CA LEU A 538 -2.82 18.72 -12.52
C LEU A 538 -1.93 17.80 -13.37
N GLN A 539 -2.45 16.65 -13.79
CA GLN A 539 -1.75 15.75 -14.71
C GLN A 539 -1.38 16.46 -16.02
N ARG A 540 -2.31 17.22 -16.62
CA ARG A 540 -2.04 18.03 -17.81
C ARG A 540 -1.00 19.12 -17.54
N ALA A 541 -1.05 19.75 -16.37
CA ALA A 541 -0.05 20.74 -15.97
C ALA A 541 1.36 20.15 -15.92
N VAL A 542 1.50 18.95 -15.34
CA VAL A 542 2.77 18.20 -15.29
C VAL A 542 3.25 17.84 -16.70
N GLU A 543 2.36 17.35 -17.56
CA GLU A 543 2.72 16.86 -18.89
C GLU A 543 3.10 17.97 -19.87
N TYR A 544 2.37 19.09 -19.88
CA TYR A 544 2.50 20.11 -20.93
C TYR A 544 3.17 21.42 -20.47
N PHE A 545 2.91 21.88 -19.24
CA PHE A 545 3.29 23.23 -18.81
C PHE A 545 4.52 23.24 -17.91
N ASP A 546 4.62 22.32 -16.96
CA ASP A 546 5.63 22.33 -15.89
C ASP A 546 7.05 22.44 -16.42
N ARG A 547 7.37 21.64 -17.45
CA ARG A 547 8.67 21.67 -18.12
C ARG A 547 9.04 23.07 -18.63
N VAL A 548 8.09 23.83 -19.18
CA VAL A 548 8.37 25.17 -19.72
C VAL A 548 8.66 26.17 -18.59
N PHE A 549 7.91 26.11 -17.49
CA PHE A 549 8.14 26.98 -16.32
C PHE A 549 9.48 26.67 -15.64
N VAL A 550 9.83 25.39 -15.50
CA VAL A 550 11.11 24.97 -14.91
C VAL A 550 12.29 25.35 -15.82
N GLU A 551 12.21 25.11 -17.12
CA GLU A 551 13.29 25.44 -18.06
C GLU A 551 13.57 26.94 -18.17
N VAL A 552 12.55 27.82 -18.09
CA VAL A 552 12.71 29.27 -18.32
C VAL A 552 12.90 30.05 -17.01
N MET A 553 12.07 29.80 -16.00
CA MET A 553 12.04 30.57 -14.76
C MET A 553 12.56 29.80 -13.54
N SER A 554 12.93 28.51 -13.70
CA SER A 554 13.19 27.60 -12.56
C SER A 554 12.03 27.55 -11.55
N PHE A 555 10.79 27.70 -12.04
CA PHE A 555 9.59 27.74 -11.22
C PHE A 555 8.84 26.40 -11.27
N PRO A 556 8.64 25.70 -10.13
CA PRO A 556 7.96 24.41 -10.09
C PRO A 556 6.43 24.61 -10.15
N TYR A 557 5.91 24.79 -11.36
CA TYR A 557 4.52 25.16 -11.63
C TYR A 557 3.52 24.17 -11.01
N SER A 558 3.65 22.88 -11.30
CA SER A 558 2.74 21.84 -10.81
C SER A 558 2.76 21.69 -9.29
N LYS A 559 3.91 21.93 -8.63
CA LYS A 559 4.00 21.96 -7.15
C LYS A 559 3.18 23.12 -6.59
N ALA A 560 3.28 24.30 -7.17
CA ALA A 560 2.47 25.47 -6.76
C ALA A 560 0.97 25.21 -6.94
N LEU A 561 0.57 24.53 -8.04
CA LEU A 561 -0.84 24.17 -8.25
C LEU A 561 -1.35 23.18 -7.22
N TYR A 562 -0.57 22.14 -6.94
CA TYR A 562 -0.95 21.11 -5.97
C TYR A 562 -1.17 21.72 -4.58
N GLY A 563 -0.31 22.65 -4.16
CA GLY A 563 -0.45 23.35 -2.87
C GLY A 563 -1.76 24.14 -2.73
N VAL A 564 -2.35 24.63 -3.83
CA VAL A 564 -3.66 25.30 -3.80
C VAL A 564 -4.80 24.27 -3.78
N TYR A 565 -4.69 23.22 -4.60
CA TYR A 565 -5.74 22.22 -4.72
C TYR A 565 -5.86 21.33 -3.49
N GLU A 566 -4.77 21.01 -2.81
CA GLU A 566 -4.82 20.18 -1.60
C GLU A 566 -5.61 20.86 -0.48
N ASP A 567 -5.37 22.15 -0.24
CA ASP A 567 -6.05 22.93 0.80
C ASP A 567 -7.55 23.10 0.47
N LYS A 568 -7.87 23.46 -0.78
CA LYS A 568 -9.25 23.60 -1.25
C LYS A 568 -10.01 22.27 -1.20
N ILE A 569 -9.41 21.16 -1.63
CA ILE A 569 -10.03 19.83 -1.56
C ILE A 569 -10.22 19.41 -0.10
N ALA A 570 -9.22 19.63 0.76
CA ALA A 570 -9.33 19.28 2.18
C ALA A 570 -10.49 20.04 2.85
N SER A 571 -10.58 21.35 2.63
CA SER A 571 -11.65 22.19 3.18
C SER A 571 -13.05 21.81 2.68
N LEU A 572 -13.16 21.28 1.44
CA LEU A 572 -14.42 20.83 0.85
C LEU A 572 -14.82 19.43 1.34
N VAL A 573 -13.87 18.50 1.46
CA VAL A 573 -14.15 17.07 1.65
C VAL A 573 -14.25 16.67 3.13
N GLU A 574 -13.39 17.23 3.99
CA GLU A 574 -13.37 16.90 5.42
C GLU A 574 -14.73 17.05 6.12
N PRO A 575 -15.46 18.18 6.03
CA PRO A 575 -16.73 18.34 6.72
C PRO A 575 -17.81 17.38 6.20
N GLU A 576 -17.83 17.16 4.88
CA GLU A 576 -18.80 16.31 4.20
C GLU A 576 -18.64 14.84 4.63
N VAL A 577 -17.41 14.31 4.55
CA VAL A 577 -17.10 12.92 4.95
C VAL A 577 -17.38 12.72 6.43
N THR A 578 -16.96 13.66 7.28
CA THR A 578 -17.18 13.58 8.72
C THR A 578 -18.67 13.55 9.06
N GLN A 579 -19.49 14.34 8.36
CA GLN A 579 -20.93 14.36 8.56
C GLN A 579 -21.59 13.05 8.10
N VAL A 580 -21.22 12.53 6.92
CA VAL A 580 -21.76 11.25 6.43
C VAL A 580 -21.36 10.09 7.36
N CYS A 581 -20.10 10.05 7.81
CA CYS A 581 -19.63 9.04 8.76
C CYS A 581 -20.37 9.08 10.11
N LYS A 582 -20.79 10.27 10.57
CA LYS A 582 -21.63 10.43 11.76
C LYS A 582 -23.08 9.98 11.54
N ASN A 583 -23.62 10.20 10.34
CA ASN A 583 -25.01 9.88 9.99
C ASN A 583 -25.24 8.37 9.74
N LEU A 584 -24.18 7.62 9.41
CA LEU A 584 -24.24 6.17 9.26
C LEU A 584 -24.73 5.50 10.55
N LYS A 585 -25.90 4.85 10.49
CA LYS A 585 -26.54 4.22 11.66
C LYS A 585 -25.75 3.00 12.12
N ARG A 586 -25.49 2.92 13.42
CA ARG A 586 -24.87 1.77 14.10
C ARG A 586 -25.85 0.59 14.13
N LEU A 587 -25.48 -0.55 13.54
CA LEU A 587 -26.22 -1.81 13.71
C LEU A 587 -26.10 -2.25 15.18
N ARG A 588 -27.24 -2.35 15.90
CA ARG A 588 -27.28 -2.95 17.24
C ARG A 588 -27.72 -4.41 17.13
N TYR A 589 -26.91 -5.33 17.66
CA TYR A 589 -27.22 -6.76 17.69
C TYR A 589 -27.84 -7.16 19.04
N SER A 590 -28.83 -8.05 18.97
CA SER A 590 -29.28 -8.88 20.09
C SER A 590 -28.91 -10.32 19.74
N GLU A 591 -27.91 -10.89 20.41
CA GLU A 591 -27.62 -12.31 20.29
C GLU A 591 -28.51 -13.11 21.24
N GLY A 592 -29.28 -14.04 20.69
CA GLY A 592 -29.89 -15.09 21.48
C GLY A 592 -28.84 -16.09 21.95
N SER A 593 -28.39 -15.95 23.20
CA SER A 593 -27.88 -17.02 24.09
C SER A 593 -26.65 -17.81 23.57
N THR A 594 -25.42 -17.67 24.08
CA THR A 594 -24.96 -17.58 25.48
C THR A 594 -23.55 -16.98 25.54
N ASN A 595 -23.27 -16.27 26.63
CA ASN A 595 -22.03 -15.60 27.04
C ASN A 595 -21.73 -14.24 26.38
N SER A 596 -22.37 -13.22 26.96
CA SER A 596 -22.05 -11.81 26.81
C SER A 596 -20.61 -11.49 27.27
N VAL A 597 -19.84 -10.85 26.39
CA VAL A 597 -18.75 -9.96 26.79
C VAL A 597 -19.15 -8.54 26.37
N TYR A 598 -19.30 -7.68 27.36
CA TYR A 598 -19.61 -6.27 27.18
C TYR A 598 -18.41 -5.53 26.57
N LEU A 599 -18.61 -4.81 25.47
CA LEU A 599 -17.73 -3.68 25.13
C LEU A 599 -17.88 -2.61 26.20
N ALA A 600 -16.76 -2.08 26.69
CA ALA A 600 -16.72 -1.07 27.73
C ALA A 600 -17.54 0.19 27.35
N GLY A 601 -18.53 0.54 28.17
CA GLY A 601 -19.18 1.85 28.22
C GLY A 601 -20.60 1.91 27.62
N GLY A 602 -21.64 1.84 28.47
CA GLY A 602 -22.99 2.30 28.12
C GLY A 602 -24.14 1.58 28.82
N LEU A 603 -25.02 2.36 29.45
CA LEU A 603 -26.10 1.97 30.38
C LEU A 603 -27.30 1.24 29.75
N ASN A 604 -27.84 0.32 30.55
CA ASN A 604 -29.20 -0.25 30.66
C ASN A 604 -30.27 0.17 29.62
N GLY A 605 -30.87 -0.83 28.97
CA GLY A 605 -32.18 -0.72 28.32
C GLY A 605 -32.66 -2.07 27.80
N ASP A 606 -33.80 -2.53 28.33
CA ASP A 606 -34.56 -3.69 27.86
C ASP A 606 -35.14 -3.48 26.45
N THR A 607 -35.43 -4.59 25.76
CA THR A 607 -36.58 -4.90 24.87
C THR A 607 -36.28 -5.44 23.47
N GLY A 608 -37.06 -6.46 23.07
CA GLY A 608 -37.72 -6.52 21.75
C GLY A 608 -37.11 -7.44 20.68
N LEU A 609 -37.77 -8.55 20.39
CA LEU A 609 -37.54 -9.40 19.22
C LEU A 609 -38.06 -8.70 17.95
N GLY A 610 -37.16 -8.14 17.14
CA GLY A 610 -37.46 -7.59 15.82
C GLY A 610 -36.29 -7.80 14.88
N THR A 611 -36.55 -8.38 13.71
CA THR A 611 -35.59 -8.55 12.61
C THR A 611 -35.01 -7.19 12.19
N PRO A 612 -33.69 -6.98 12.18
CA PRO A 612 -33.13 -5.77 11.61
C PRO A 612 -33.19 -5.87 10.08
N GLU A 613 -34.15 -5.19 9.46
CA GLU A 613 -34.10 -4.88 8.03
C GLU A 613 -32.92 -3.92 7.79
N VAL A 614 -31.81 -4.44 7.25
CA VAL A 614 -30.75 -3.61 6.69
C VAL A 614 -31.27 -3.08 5.35
N GLY A 615 -31.70 -1.81 5.31
CA GLY A 615 -32.10 -1.17 4.06
C GLY A 615 -30.96 -1.17 3.03
N MET A 616 -31.29 -1.12 1.75
CA MET A 616 -30.34 -1.05 0.63
C MET A 616 -29.48 0.23 0.62
N GLU A 617 -29.97 1.33 1.20
CA GLU A 617 -29.33 2.65 1.25
C GLU A 617 -27.96 2.69 1.99
N PRO A 618 -27.79 2.08 3.19
CA PRO A 618 -26.49 2.00 3.87
C PRO A 618 -25.34 1.41 3.04
N LEU A 619 -25.65 0.49 2.11
CA LEU A 619 -24.65 -0.23 1.34
C LEU A 619 -24.08 0.56 0.15
N ALA A 620 -24.95 1.29 -0.56
CA ALA A 620 -24.55 2.16 -1.65
C ALA A 620 -23.64 3.28 -1.13
N MET A 621 -24.06 3.93 -0.03
CA MET A 621 -23.30 4.98 0.65
C MET A 621 -21.89 4.53 1.10
N GLY A 622 -21.75 3.30 1.63
CA GLY A 622 -20.44 2.76 2.00
C GLY A 622 -19.51 2.54 0.78
N THR A 623 -20.08 2.22 -0.38
CA THR A 623 -19.31 2.00 -1.62
C THR A 623 -18.77 3.33 -2.12
N THR A 624 -19.64 4.34 -2.18
CA THR A 624 -19.28 5.70 -2.60
C THR A 624 -18.26 6.35 -1.66
N LEU A 625 -18.36 6.13 -0.34
CA LEU A 625 -17.35 6.59 0.62
C LEU A 625 -15.97 5.97 0.34
N PHE A 626 -15.92 4.70 -0.03
CA PHE A 626 -14.65 4.03 -0.34
C PHE A 626 -14.08 4.47 -1.69
N GLU A 627 -14.93 4.69 -2.71
CA GLU A 627 -14.50 5.30 -3.97
C GLU A 627 -13.88 6.69 -3.75
N LEU A 628 -14.48 7.50 -2.86
CA LEU A 628 -13.95 8.79 -2.46
C LEU A 628 -12.59 8.65 -1.75
N TYR A 629 -12.46 7.70 -0.82
CA TYR A 629 -11.18 7.41 -0.17
C TYR A 629 -10.08 7.08 -1.19
N LEU A 630 -10.37 6.20 -2.16
CA LEU A 630 -9.42 5.83 -3.21
C LEU A 630 -9.08 7.01 -4.13
N ALA A 631 -10.06 7.87 -4.45
CA ALA A 631 -9.82 9.07 -5.24
C ALA A 631 -8.86 10.05 -4.52
N LEU A 632 -9.06 10.26 -3.22
CA LEU A 632 -8.17 11.09 -2.38
C LEU A 632 -6.77 10.47 -2.24
N GLN A 633 -6.69 9.14 -2.05
CA GLN A 633 -5.41 8.44 -1.96
C GLN A 633 -4.56 8.61 -3.23
N ARG A 634 -5.19 8.51 -4.41
CA ARG A 634 -4.52 8.75 -5.70
C ARG A 634 -4.09 10.20 -5.85
N PHE A 635 -4.93 11.14 -5.42
CA PHE A 635 -4.59 12.56 -5.43
C PHE A 635 -3.40 12.86 -4.49
N LEU A 636 -3.33 12.24 -3.31
CA LEU A 636 -2.17 12.33 -2.42
C LEU A 636 -0.91 11.69 -3.04
N THR A 637 -1.05 10.54 -3.69
CA THR A 637 0.08 9.85 -4.36
C THR A 637 0.69 10.74 -5.46
N LEU A 638 -0.15 11.44 -6.23
CA LEU A 638 0.32 12.42 -7.21
C LEU A 638 1.09 13.57 -6.54
N GLY A 639 0.60 14.07 -5.41
CA GLY A 639 1.29 15.10 -4.61
C GLY A 639 2.64 14.66 -4.07
N GLN A 640 2.75 13.42 -3.59
CA GLN A 640 4.01 12.82 -3.12
C GLN A 640 5.06 12.77 -4.22
N GLY A 641 4.66 12.47 -5.47
CA GLY A 641 5.56 12.50 -6.63
C GLY A 641 6.01 13.90 -7.03
N LEU A 642 5.22 14.94 -6.73
CA LEU A 642 5.57 16.34 -7.00
C LEU A 642 6.44 16.96 -5.90
N ASN A 643 6.34 16.45 -4.67
CA ASN A 643 7.04 17.02 -3.51
C ASN A 643 7.45 15.93 -2.50
N GLU A 644 8.60 15.29 -2.73
CA GLU A 644 9.06 14.14 -1.95
C GLU A 644 9.34 14.44 -0.46
N THR A 645 9.69 15.69 -0.12
CA THR A 645 10.22 16.04 1.23
C THR A 645 9.21 16.73 2.15
N GLU A 646 8.20 17.43 1.62
CA GLU A 646 7.31 18.30 2.42
C GLU A 646 5.84 17.88 2.36
N TRP A 647 5.51 16.77 1.70
CA TRP A 647 4.11 16.35 1.53
C TRP A 647 3.37 16.09 2.85
N HIS A 648 4.09 15.81 3.94
CA HIS A 648 3.53 15.63 5.27
C HIS A 648 2.89 16.89 5.87
N ILE A 649 3.21 18.07 5.33
CA ILE A 649 2.70 19.36 5.82
C ILE A 649 1.30 19.63 5.27
N TYR A 650 0.95 19.05 4.13
CA TYR A 650 -0.34 19.26 3.47
C TYR A 650 -1.51 18.80 4.35
N SER A 651 -2.60 19.56 4.32
CA SER A 651 -3.84 19.26 5.07
C SER A 651 -4.40 17.90 4.67
N ILE A 652 -4.29 17.57 3.38
CA ILE A 652 -4.79 16.30 2.85
C ILE A 652 -3.94 15.09 3.28
N SER A 653 -2.73 15.26 3.82
CA SER A 653 -1.86 14.14 4.23
C SER A 653 -2.50 13.21 5.26
N LYS A 654 -3.42 13.76 6.08
CA LYS A 654 -4.15 13.03 7.13
C LYS A 654 -5.60 12.72 6.77
N PHE A 655 -5.95 12.74 5.48
CA PHE A 655 -7.33 12.50 5.01
C PHE A 655 -7.92 11.18 5.52
N HIS A 656 -7.09 10.16 5.71
CA HIS A 656 -7.52 8.85 6.23
C HIS A 656 -8.27 8.98 7.56
N SER A 657 -7.86 9.90 8.44
CA SER A 657 -8.51 10.11 9.73
C SER A 657 -10.01 10.48 9.62
N TRP A 658 -10.40 11.16 8.52
CA TRP A 658 -11.79 11.54 8.25
C TRP A 658 -12.70 10.32 8.03
N PHE A 659 -12.12 9.21 7.53
CA PHE A 659 -12.85 7.98 7.18
C PHE A 659 -12.85 6.93 8.29
N PHE A 660 -12.17 7.16 9.41
CA PHE A 660 -12.01 6.15 10.47
C PHE A 660 -13.35 5.59 10.96
N GLY A 661 -14.33 6.46 11.22
CA GLY A 661 -15.68 6.06 11.63
C GLY A 661 -16.42 5.25 10.56
N GLY A 662 -16.30 5.65 9.30
CA GLY A 662 -16.91 4.95 8.17
C GLY A 662 -16.33 3.56 7.94
N VAL A 663 -14.99 3.40 8.03
CA VAL A 663 -14.33 2.09 7.91
C VAL A 663 -14.72 1.17 9.06
N ALA A 664 -14.76 1.68 10.30
CA ALA A 664 -15.19 0.88 11.46
C ALA A 664 -16.61 0.32 11.28
N GLN A 665 -17.54 1.16 10.82
CA GLN A 665 -18.93 0.75 10.55
C GLN A 665 -19.02 -0.21 9.36
N TRP A 666 -18.21 -0.01 8.32
CA TRP A 666 -18.14 -0.95 7.19
C TRP A 666 -17.72 -2.34 7.67
N LEU A 667 -16.72 -2.44 8.55
CA LEU A 667 -16.31 -3.71 9.13
C LEU A 667 -17.44 -4.38 9.93
N ASP A 668 -18.27 -3.61 10.64
CA ASP A 668 -19.45 -4.14 11.34
C ASP A 668 -20.50 -4.71 10.37
N ILE A 669 -20.73 -4.03 9.23
CA ILE A 669 -21.64 -4.50 8.17
C ILE A 669 -21.06 -5.74 7.48
N ALA A 670 -19.76 -5.74 7.21
CA ALA A 670 -19.05 -6.84 6.58
C ALA A 670 -19.10 -8.12 7.44
N ALA A 671 -18.86 -8.01 8.76
CA ALA A 671 -18.98 -9.14 9.68
C ALA A 671 -20.40 -9.75 9.64
N TYR A 672 -21.45 -8.92 9.63
CA TYR A 672 -22.83 -9.40 9.52
C TYR A 672 -23.13 -10.08 8.18
N LYS A 673 -22.78 -9.45 7.06
CA LYS A 673 -22.97 -10.03 5.74
C LYS A 673 -22.15 -11.30 5.54
N ALA A 674 -20.99 -11.42 6.19
CA ALA A 674 -20.21 -12.65 6.20
C ALA A 674 -20.97 -13.78 6.93
N LEU A 675 -21.51 -13.52 8.12
CA LEU A 675 -22.27 -14.51 8.89
C LEU A 675 -23.52 -15.00 8.15
N THR A 676 -24.30 -14.10 7.54
CA THR A 676 -25.50 -14.48 6.77
C THR A 676 -25.14 -15.28 5.52
N ARG A 677 -24.08 -14.89 4.81
CA ARG A 677 -23.59 -15.63 3.63
C ARG A 677 -23.05 -17.01 4.01
N ILE A 678 -22.37 -17.13 5.14
CA ILE A 678 -21.91 -18.41 5.70
C ILE A 678 -23.10 -19.32 6.00
N GLU A 679 -24.14 -18.82 6.68
CA GLU A 679 -25.33 -19.61 6.99
C GLU A 679 -25.98 -20.15 5.71
N LYS A 680 -26.16 -19.30 4.70
CA LYS A 680 -26.69 -19.73 3.41
C LYS A 680 -25.79 -20.73 2.68
N ALA A 681 -24.47 -20.52 2.71
CA ALA A 681 -23.52 -21.43 2.07
C ALA A 681 -23.59 -22.84 2.67
N VAL A 682 -23.79 -22.95 3.98
CA VAL A 682 -24.00 -24.25 4.67
C VAL A 682 -25.36 -24.86 4.32
N GLU A 683 -26.43 -24.07 4.26
CA GLU A 683 -27.77 -24.55 3.87
C GLU A 683 -27.82 -25.13 2.45
N LEU A 684 -27.17 -24.44 1.50
CA LEU A 684 -27.14 -24.82 0.09
C LEU A 684 -26.12 -25.93 -0.21
N ASP A 685 -25.38 -26.38 0.80
CA ASP A 685 -24.34 -27.38 0.60
C ASP A 685 -24.91 -28.80 0.53
N ASN A 686 -24.50 -29.52 -0.51
CA ASN A 686 -24.86 -30.92 -0.69
C ASN A 686 -23.91 -31.87 0.07
N LEU A 687 -22.89 -31.33 0.76
CA LEU A 687 -21.88 -32.09 1.51
C LEU A 687 -21.16 -33.16 0.67
N VAL A 688 -20.92 -32.84 -0.60
CA VAL A 688 -20.11 -33.64 -1.53
C VAL A 688 -18.76 -32.95 -1.75
N PRO A 689 -17.64 -33.68 -1.81
CA PRO A 689 -16.34 -33.08 -2.08
C PRO A 689 -16.32 -32.28 -3.39
N VAL A 690 -15.58 -31.17 -3.41
CA VAL A 690 -15.51 -30.27 -4.58
C VAL A 690 -14.84 -30.94 -5.78
N ASP A 691 -13.82 -31.76 -5.53
CA ASP A 691 -13.07 -32.52 -6.53
C ASP A 691 -12.59 -33.84 -5.90
N THR A 692 -12.23 -34.81 -6.73
CA THR A 692 -11.65 -36.11 -6.39
C THR A 692 -10.38 -36.03 -5.53
N ASN A 693 -9.62 -34.93 -5.63
CA ASN A 693 -8.37 -34.75 -4.88
C ASN A 693 -8.56 -34.10 -3.50
N VAL A 694 -9.74 -33.55 -3.19
CA VAL A 694 -10.01 -32.83 -1.95
C VAL A 694 -11.13 -33.49 -1.18
N LYS A 695 -11.09 -33.45 0.15
CA LYS A 695 -12.09 -34.11 1.02
C LYS A 695 -13.08 -33.14 1.67
N TYR A 696 -13.12 -31.89 1.21
CA TYR A 696 -14.03 -30.83 1.67
C TYR A 696 -15.01 -30.42 0.56
N SER A 697 -16.18 -29.92 0.94
CA SER A 697 -17.23 -29.45 0.03
C SER A 697 -17.20 -27.94 -0.20
N SER A 698 -18.08 -27.50 -1.08
CA SER A 698 -18.18 -26.13 -1.56
C SER A 698 -18.45 -25.08 -0.48
N SER A 699 -19.15 -25.40 0.63
CA SER A 699 -19.40 -24.39 1.67
C SER A 699 -18.11 -23.90 2.34
N GLY A 700 -17.11 -24.76 2.52
CA GLY A 700 -15.81 -24.35 3.05
C GLY A 700 -15.10 -23.39 2.10
N VAL A 701 -15.17 -23.65 0.79
CA VAL A 701 -14.61 -22.76 -0.24
C VAL A 701 -15.35 -21.41 -0.28
N ASP A 702 -16.68 -21.43 -0.21
CA ASP A 702 -17.52 -20.24 -0.19
C ASP A 702 -17.19 -19.35 1.03
N THR A 703 -16.96 -19.95 2.21
CA THR A 703 -16.53 -19.22 3.43
C THR A 703 -15.15 -18.58 3.27
N LEU A 704 -14.16 -19.31 2.75
CA LEU A 704 -12.82 -18.75 2.53
C LEU A 704 -12.79 -17.63 1.48
N ALA A 705 -13.68 -17.70 0.48
CA ALA A 705 -13.81 -16.64 -0.50
C ALA A 705 -14.19 -15.30 0.16
N ILE A 706 -15.06 -15.32 1.18
CA ILE A 706 -15.43 -14.10 1.96
C ILE A 706 -14.19 -13.52 2.64
N PHE A 707 -13.40 -14.36 3.31
CA PHE A 707 -12.18 -13.93 4.00
C PHE A 707 -11.22 -13.28 3.01
N TYR A 708 -11.03 -13.89 1.84
CA TYR A 708 -10.18 -13.35 0.79
C TYR A 708 -10.66 -11.99 0.27
N GLN A 709 -11.97 -11.75 0.12
CA GLN A 709 -12.48 -10.44 -0.28
C GLN A 709 -12.24 -9.37 0.79
N ILE A 710 -12.40 -9.71 2.09
CA ILE A 710 -12.08 -8.81 3.20
C ILE A 710 -10.58 -8.45 3.20
N LYS A 711 -9.71 -9.43 2.91
CA LYS A 711 -8.27 -9.19 2.74
C LYS A 711 -7.99 -8.24 1.59
N ILE A 712 -8.58 -8.45 0.41
CA ILE A 712 -8.38 -7.55 -0.74
C ILE A 712 -8.79 -6.12 -0.38
N PHE A 713 -9.94 -5.95 0.26
CA PHE A 713 -10.40 -4.64 0.72
C PHE A 713 -9.39 -3.99 1.68
N TRP A 714 -8.89 -4.73 2.68
CA TRP A 714 -7.87 -4.25 3.61
C TRP A 714 -6.59 -3.81 2.90
N GLN A 715 -6.11 -4.61 1.94
CA GLN A 715 -4.91 -4.29 1.16
C GLN A 715 -5.09 -3.04 0.27
N GLN A 716 -6.29 -2.83 -0.27
CA GLN A 716 -6.59 -1.62 -1.06
C GLN A 716 -6.68 -0.36 -0.20
N LEU A 717 -7.19 -0.49 1.03
CA LEU A 717 -7.27 0.61 1.97
C LEU A 717 -5.87 1.16 2.29
N ALA A 718 -4.85 0.29 2.34
CA ALA A 718 -3.44 0.65 2.56
C ALA A 718 -3.28 1.74 3.63
N TRP A 719 -3.94 1.52 4.77
CA TRP A 719 -4.11 2.52 5.81
C TRP A 719 -2.74 2.99 6.33
N PRO A 720 -2.45 4.30 6.33
CA PRO A 720 -1.09 4.78 6.59
C PRO A 720 -0.74 4.84 8.09
N ASP A 721 -1.74 4.99 8.95
CA ASP A 721 -1.55 5.11 10.40
C ASP A 721 -1.41 3.74 11.08
N VAL A 722 -0.38 3.61 11.91
CA VAL A 722 -0.01 2.32 12.53
C VAL A 722 -1.02 1.91 13.63
N GLU A 723 -1.53 2.87 14.41
CA GLU A 723 -2.48 2.60 15.49
C GLU A 723 -3.86 2.19 14.96
N GLY A 724 -4.33 2.90 13.93
CA GLY A 724 -5.52 2.56 13.17
C GLY A 724 -5.36 1.21 12.47
N CYS A 725 -4.19 0.91 11.89
CA CYS A 725 -3.91 -0.41 11.31
C CYS A 725 -4.09 -1.53 12.32
N TYR A 726 -3.46 -1.43 13.48
CA TYR A 726 -3.60 -2.43 14.52
C TYR A 726 -5.07 -2.59 14.97
N THR A 727 -5.78 -1.47 15.16
CA THR A 727 -7.18 -1.46 15.60
C THR A 727 -8.10 -2.18 14.59
N PHE A 728 -7.97 -1.86 13.30
CA PHE A 728 -8.78 -2.49 12.26
C PHE A 728 -8.41 -3.94 12.04
N VAL A 729 -7.13 -4.30 12.05
CA VAL A 729 -6.77 -5.71 11.89
C VAL A 729 -7.16 -6.53 13.10
N ALA A 730 -7.01 -6.02 14.32
CA ALA A 730 -7.52 -6.69 15.53
C ALA A 730 -9.02 -6.99 15.42
N LYS A 731 -9.80 -6.01 14.92
CA LYS A 731 -11.24 -6.20 14.65
C LYS A 731 -11.49 -7.24 13.57
N ILE A 732 -10.78 -7.18 12.43
CA ILE A 732 -10.92 -8.16 11.34
C ILE A 732 -10.60 -9.58 11.85
N VAL A 733 -9.53 -9.74 12.62
CA VAL A 733 -9.14 -11.04 13.19
C VAL A 733 -10.24 -11.56 14.12
N ASP A 734 -10.77 -10.72 15.00
CA ASP A 734 -11.88 -11.09 15.90
C ASP A 734 -13.13 -11.51 15.12
N ASP A 735 -13.56 -10.71 14.14
CA ASP A 735 -14.72 -10.98 13.29
C ASP A 735 -14.57 -12.29 12.50
N ILE A 736 -13.38 -12.58 11.97
CA ILE A 736 -13.06 -13.80 11.21
C ILE A 736 -13.01 -15.03 12.13
N CYS A 737 -12.45 -14.89 13.34
CA CYS A 737 -12.47 -15.94 14.37
C CYS A 737 -13.91 -16.31 14.72
N ARG A 738 -14.78 -15.30 14.92
CA ARG A 738 -16.22 -15.48 15.17
C ARG A 738 -16.92 -16.17 13.99
N CYS A 739 -16.60 -15.80 12.75
CA CYS A 739 -17.13 -16.47 11.56
C CYS A 739 -16.75 -17.96 11.51
N CYS A 740 -15.52 -18.31 11.90
CA CYS A 740 -15.06 -19.71 11.93
C CYS A 740 -15.80 -20.54 12.99
N VAL A 741 -15.99 -19.98 14.20
CA VAL A 741 -16.78 -20.64 15.26
C VAL A 741 -18.23 -20.81 14.80
N PHE A 742 -18.83 -19.76 14.25
CA PHE A 742 -20.20 -19.82 13.73
C PHE A 742 -20.36 -20.86 12.60
N TYR A 743 -19.42 -20.93 11.66
CA TYR A 743 -19.38 -21.96 10.62
C TYR A 743 -19.39 -23.37 11.24
N SER A 744 -18.55 -23.61 12.26
CA SER A 744 -18.47 -24.90 12.94
C SER A 744 -19.80 -25.29 13.61
N ASP A 745 -20.50 -24.35 14.24
CA ASP A 745 -21.79 -24.58 14.90
C ASP A 745 -22.91 -24.87 13.89
N ARG A 746 -22.97 -24.11 12.79
CA ARG A 746 -23.95 -24.35 11.71
C ARG A 746 -23.71 -25.71 11.05
N MET A 747 -22.45 -26.05 10.78
CA MET A 747 -22.09 -27.33 10.17
C MET A 747 -22.41 -28.52 11.09
N ALA A 748 -22.09 -28.41 12.39
CA ALA A 748 -22.44 -29.43 13.39
C ALA A 748 -23.96 -29.66 13.48
N THR A 749 -24.74 -28.58 13.48
CA THR A 749 -26.22 -28.65 13.47
C THR A 749 -26.74 -29.33 12.20
N ARG A 750 -26.12 -29.06 11.05
CA ARG A 750 -26.53 -29.59 9.74
C ARG A 750 -26.35 -31.10 9.61
N VAL A 751 -25.27 -31.67 10.16
CA VAL A 751 -25.02 -33.13 10.12
C VAL A 751 -25.64 -33.89 11.27
N GLY A 752 -25.98 -33.21 12.38
CA GLY A 752 -26.58 -33.83 13.56
C GLY A 752 -27.87 -34.62 13.30
N THR A 753 -28.57 -34.39 12.18
CA THR A 753 -29.81 -35.09 11.78
C THR A 753 -29.62 -36.19 10.73
N VAL A 754 -28.39 -36.37 10.21
CA VAL A 754 -28.06 -37.31 9.13
C VAL A 754 -27.54 -38.64 9.70
N GLY A 755 -27.82 -39.77 9.03
CA GLY A 755 -27.20 -41.07 9.30
C GLY A 755 -28.06 -42.09 10.07
N THR A 756 -29.32 -41.79 10.39
CA THR A 756 -30.23 -42.77 11.00
C THR A 756 -30.93 -43.61 9.92
N VAL A 757 -30.66 -44.91 9.88
CA VAL A 757 -31.30 -45.87 8.98
C VAL A 757 -32.33 -46.68 9.78
N SER A 758 -33.61 -46.55 9.44
CA SER A 758 -34.72 -47.30 10.06
C SER A 758 -35.19 -48.42 9.12
N THR A 759 -35.02 -49.67 9.56
CA THR A 759 -35.54 -50.88 8.91
C THR A 759 -36.70 -51.44 9.75
N VAL A 760 -37.52 -52.32 9.17
CA VAL A 760 -38.70 -52.94 9.84
C VAL A 760 -38.35 -53.65 11.16
N TYR A 761 -37.09 -54.03 11.35
CA TYR A 761 -36.59 -54.77 12.51
C TYR A 761 -35.62 -53.97 13.40
N GLU A 762 -35.09 -52.83 12.94
CA GLU A 762 -34.00 -52.12 13.62
C GLU A 762 -33.83 -50.67 13.12
N GLU A 763 -33.61 -49.73 14.04
CA GLU A 763 -33.07 -48.41 13.75
C GLU A 763 -31.59 -48.39 14.14
N ARG A 764 -30.69 -48.16 13.18
CA ARG A 764 -29.24 -48.14 13.38
C ARG A 764 -28.64 -46.87 12.78
N PHE A 765 -27.58 -46.38 13.41
CA PHE A 765 -26.79 -45.30 12.86
C PHE A 765 -25.71 -45.87 11.92
N GLU A 766 -25.53 -45.26 10.75
CA GLU A 766 -24.42 -45.54 9.84
C GLU A 766 -23.66 -44.23 9.61
N VAL A 767 -22.33 -44.31 9.67
CA VAL A 767 -21.47 -43.17 9.36
C VAL A 767 -21.59 -42.90 7.87
N THR A 768 -22.05 -41.71 7.51
CA THR A 768 -22.21 -41.30 6.12
C THR A 768 -21.04 -40.44 5.65
N THR A 769 -20.89 -40.33 4.33
CA THR A 769 -19.86 -39.46 3.72
C THR A 769 -20.03 -38.00 4.13
N GLU A 770 -21.27 -37.56 4.34
CA GLU A 770 -21.62 -36.19 4.76
C GLU A 770 -21.04 -35.82 6.13
N TRP A 771 -20.99 -36.75 7.08
CA TRP A 771 -20.34 -36.54 8.38
C TRP A 771 -18.84 -36.29 8.21
N CYS A 772 -18.18 -37.09 7.37
CA CYS A 772 -16.74 -36.97 7.12
C CYS A 772 -16.42 -35.65 6.42
N VAL A 773 -17.19 -35.29 5.39
CA VAL A 773 -17.03 -34.03 4.65
C VAL A 773 -17.26 -32.81 5.54
N ALA A 774 -18.28 -32.85 6.40
CA ALA A 774 -18.54 -31.77 7.35
C ALA A 774 -17.39 -31.55 8.35
N ILE A 775 -16.84 -32.62 8.92
CA ILE A 775 -15.68 -32.52 9.82
C ILE A 775 -14.45 -31.98 9.08
N ASN A 776 -14.20 -32.46 7.86
CA ASN A 776 -13.10 -31.96 7.04
C ASN A 776 -13.29 -30.50 6.64
N ASN A 777 -14.53 -30.05 6.42
CA ASN A 777 -14.83 -28.64 6.12
C ASN A 777 -14.48 -27.73 7.30
N ILE A 778 -14.88 -28.11 8.51
CA ILE A 778 -14.58 -27.35 9.73
C ILE A 778 -13.06 -27.28 9.91
N ASP A 779 -12.36 -28.41 9.69
CA ASP A 779 -10.90 -28.46 9.75
C ASP A 779 -10.24 -27.63 8.64
N TYR A 780 -10.78 -27.64 7.42
CA TYR A 780 -10.30 -26.85 6.30
C TYR A 780 -10.42 -25.33 6.57
N VAL A 781 -11.56 -24.87 7.07
CA VAL A 781 -11.75 -23.46 7.47
C VAL A 781 -10.80 -23.10 8.63
N ARG A 782 -10.63 -23.99 9.62
CA ARG A 782 -9.67 -23.80 10.72
C ARG A 782 -8.23 -23.63 10.23
N GLN A 783 -7.79 -24.47 9.28
CA GLN A 783 -6.42 -24.42 8.75
C GLN A 783 -6.10 -23.08 8.04
N SER A 784 -7.13 -22.40 7.52
CA SER A 784 -6.96 -21.11 6.84
C SER A 784 -6.68 -19.92 7.77
N LEU A 785 -7.06 -20.01 9.06
CA LEU A 785 -6.98 -18.90 10.01
C LEU A 785 -5.57 -18.36 10.19
N GLN A 786 -4.59 -19.25 10.36
CA GLN A 786 -3.21 -18.85 10.62
C GLN A 786 -2.53 -18.21 9.39
N PRO A 787 -2.61 -18.80 8.18
CA PRO A 787 -2.16 -18.15 6.95
C PRO A 787 -2.85 -16.79 6.70
N PHE A 788 -4.16 -16.70 6.93
CA PHE A 788 -4.92 -15.48 6.71
C PHE A 788 -4.38 -14.29 7.51
N VAL A 789 -4.08 -14.49 8.80
CA VAL A 789 -3.54 -13.42 9.64
C VAL A 789 -2.12 -13.01 9.23
N GLN A 790 -1.29 -13.97 8.81
CA GLN A 790 0.04 -13.67 8.27
C GLN A 790 -0.07 -12.81 7.01
N GLU A 791 -1.01 -13.15 6.13
CA GLU A 791 -1.26 -12.42 4.88
C GLU A 791 -1.88 -11.03 5.05
N LEU A 792 -2.42 -10.69 6.23
CA LEU A 792 -2.89 -9.35 6.56
C LEU A 792 -1.76 -8.36 6.89
N GLY A 793 -0.51 -8.83 6.96
CA GLY A 793 0.66 -7.98 7.19
C GLY A 793 0.91 -7.66 8.67
N MET A 794 0.46 -8.52 9.59
CA MET A 794 0.55 -8.23 11.02
C MET A 794 1.97 -8.11 11.56
N ASP A 795 2.90 -8.90 11.04
CA ASP A 795 4.30 -8.79 11.43
C ASP A 795 4.92 -7.45 11.01
N GLU A 796 4.53 -6.90 9.85
CA GLU A 796 4.98 -5.57 9.39
C GLU A 796 4.41 -4.44 10.25
N ILE A 797 3.11 -4.52 10.61
CA ILE A 797 2.46 -3.54 11.47
C ILE A 797 3.09 -3.55 12.87
N ILE A 798 3.35 -4.73 13.43
CA ILE A 798 3.99 -4.87 14.74
C ILE A 798 5.43 -4.35 14.71
N GLN A 799 6.17 -4.59 13.62
CA GLN A 799 7.51 -4.03 13.44
C GLN A 799 7.48 -2.49 13.41
N LYS A 800 6.57 -1.89 12.62
CA LYS A 800 6.39 -0.43 12.57
C LYS A 800 5.95 0.15 13.92
N MET A 801 5.12 -0.56 14.68
CA MET A 801 4.76 -0.17 16.06
C MET A 801 5.97 -0.20 16.99
N CYS A 802 6.84 -1.21 16.85
CA CYS A 802 8.07 -1.32 17.64
C CYS A 802 9.03 -0.14 17.39
N GLU A 803 9.10 0.34 16.15
CA GLU A 803 9.90 1.49 15.74
C GLU A 803 9.32 2.83 16.24
N THR A 804 7.99 2.97 16.24
CA THR A 804 7.31 4.24 16.55
C THR A 804 7.04 4.45 18.05
N ARG A 805 6.84 3.37 18.81
CA ARG A 805 6.55 3.42 20.26
C ARG A 805 7.62 2.72 21.08
N SER A 806 7.30 1.56 21.66
CA SER A 806 8.20 0.78 22.50
C SER A 806 8.12 -0.71 22.15
N PRO A 807 9.23 -1.45 22.24
CA PRO A 807 9.27 -2.88 21.91
C PRO A 807 8.34 -3.70 22.81
N LEU A 808 8.09 -3.23 24.03
CA LEU A 808 7.30 -3.94 25.03
C LEU A 808 5.78 -3.85 24.75
N GLU A 809 5.31 -2.71 24.23
CA GLU A 809 3.92 -2.55 23.80
C GLU A 809 3.64 -3.32 22.51
N ALA A 810 4.54 -3.24 21.53
CA ALA A 810 4.42 -3.99 20.27
C ALA A 810 4.37 -5.51 20.53
N GLN A 811 5.19 -6.01 21.46
CA GLN A 811 5.18 -7.41 21.87
C GLN A 811 3.88 -7.82 22.56
N ARG A 812 3.33 -6.97 23.45
CA ARG A 812 2.02 -7.23 24.09
C ARG A 812 0.88 -7.28 23.07
N CYS A 813 0.88 -6.38 22.09
CA CYS A 813 -0.08 -6.37 20.99
C CYS A 813 0.01 -7.65 20.15
N LYS A 814 1.23 -8.11 19.84
CA LYS A 814 1.47 -9.39 19.17
C LYS A 814 0.90 -10.57 19.95
N GLU A 815 1.24 -10.66 21.24
CA GLU A 815 0.78 -11.73 22.13
C GLU A 815 -0.74 -11.75 22.27
N THR A 816 -1.37 -10.58 22.39
CA THR A 816 -2.84 -10.47 22.52
C THR A 816 -3.54 -11.08 21.31
N LEU A 817 -3.10 -10.74 20.10
CA LEU A 817 -3.72 -11.26 18.88
C LEU A 817 -3.40 -12.73 18.63
N GLN A 818 -2.17 -13.16 18.90
CA GLN A 818 -1.82 -14.58 18.85
C GLN A 818 -2.66 -15.40 19.82
N ASN A 819 -2.96 -14.87 21.01
CA ASN A 819 -3.85 -15.51 21.97
C ASN A 819 -5.29 -15.58 21.47
N VAL A 820 -5.83 -14.53 20.86
CA VAL A 820 -7.18 -14.54 20.26
C VAL A 820 -7.29 -15.65 19.20
N ILE A 821 -6.30 -15.74 18.31
CA ILE A 821 -6.27 -16.75 17.24
C ILE A 821 -6.10 -18.15 17.81
N ALA A 822 -5.18 -18.34 18.76
CA ALA A 822 -4.96 -19.63 19.41
C ALA A 822 -6.24 -20.12 20.10
N ASN A 823 -6.92 -19.23 20.83
CA ASN A 823 -8.20 -19.53 21.48
C ASN A 823 -9.28 -19.92 20.47
N ALA A 824 -9.39 -19.21 19.34
CA ALA A 824 -10.35 -19.55 18.29
C ALA A 824 -10.04 -20.89 17.61
N ILE A 825 -8.77 -21.13 17.27
CA ILE A 825 -8.32 -22.41 16.69
C ILE A 825 -8.62 -23.57 17.64
N ASP A 826 -8.32 -23.41 18.93
CA ASP A 826 -8.58 -24.45 19.93
C ASP A 826 -10.08 -24.65 20.17
N THR A 827 -10.87 -23.58 20.14
CA THR A 827 -12.35 -23.67 20.17
C THR A 827 -12.87 -24.49 19.00
N VAL A 828 -12.40 -24.23 17.77
CA VAL A 828 -12.82 -24.99 16.58
C VAL A 828 -12.31 -26.44 16.63
N LYS A 829 -11.10 -26.70 17.14
CA LYS A 829 -10.62 -28.07 17.39
C LYS A 829 -11.51 -28.81 18.39
N ASN A 830 -11.88 -28.16 19.49
CA ASN A 830 -12.77 -28.76 20.49
C ASN A 830 -14.14 -29.08 19.86
N LYS A 831 -14.68 -28.21 19.01
CA LYS A 831 -15.91 -28.48 18.25
C LYS A 831 -15.79 -29.69 17.30
N ILE A 832 -14.63 -29.89 16.68
CA ILE A 832 -14.35 -31.11 15.89
C ILE A 832 -14.40 -32.34 16.80
N VAL A 833 -13.75 -32.29 17.96
CA VAL A 833 -13.76 -33.39 18.94
C VAL A 833 -15.18 -33.67 19.44
N ASP A 834 -15.94 -32.64 19.81
CA ASP A 834 -17.36 -32.75 20.22
C ASP A 834 -18.19 -33.45 19.13
N LEU A 835 -17.98 -33.09 17.86
CA LEU A 835 -18.71 -33.67 16.75
C LEU A 835 -18.34 -35.15 16.51
N LEU A 836 -17.05 -35.48 16.65
CA LEU A 836 -16.56 -36.86 16.63
C LEU A 836 -17.16 -37.69 17.77
N GLU A 837 -17.20 -37.15 18.99
CA GLU A 837 -17.84 -37.80 20.12
C GLU A 837 -19.33 -38.02 19.89
N VAL A 838 -20.05 -37.03 19.35
CA VAL A 838 -21.50 -37.17 19.05
C VAL A 838 -21.72 -38.29 18.03
N MET A 839 -20.90 -38.35 16.98
CA MET A 839 -20.96 -39.42 15.97
C MET A 839 -20.72 -40.79 16.62
N ILE A 840 -19.69 -40.93 17.44
CA ILE A 840 -19.35 -42.20 18.11
C ILE A 840 -20.44 -42.59 19.12
N LYS A 841 -20.95 -41.65 19.92
CA LYS A 841 -22.08 -41.86 20.84
C LYS A 841 -23.32 -42.40 20.11
N LYS A 842 -23.54 -42.02 18.84
CA LYS A 842 -24.61 -42.59 17.99
C LYS A 842 -24.29 -43.99 17.46
N MET A 843 -23.02 -44.34 17.28
CA MET A 843 -22.58 -45.70 16.91
C MET A 843 -22.66 -46.69 18.08
N MET A 844 -22.42 -46.23 19.32
CA MET A 844 -22.30 -47.09 20.51
C MET A 844 -23.50 -48.02 20.78
N PRO A 845 -24.77 -47.62 20.61
CA PRO A 845 -25.91 -48.51 20.82
C PRO A 845 -25.86 -49.77 19.95
N SER A 846 -25.53 -49.62 18.66
CA SER A 846 -25.39 -50.74 17.72
C SER A 846 -24.24 -51.66 18.12
N ILE A 847 -23.08 -51.07 18.45
CA ILE A 847 -21.88 -51.81 18.90
C ILE A 847 -22.20 -52.61 20.17
N THR A 848 -22.81 -51.98 21.16
CA THR A 848 -23.19 -52.61 22.44
C THR A 848 -24.15 -53.78 22.23
N ARG A 849 -25.18 -53.57 21.39
CA ARG A 849 -26.15 -54.62 21.04
C ARG A 849 -25.45 -55.82 20.39
N PHE A 850 -24.63 -55.58 19.37
CA PHE A 850 -23.95 -56.65 18.64
C PHE A 850 -22.92 -57.40 19.51
N LEU A 851 -22.23 -56.72 20.44
CA LEU A 851 -21.32 -57.35 21.41
C LEU A 851 -22.08 -58.30 22.36
N ILE A 852 -23.25 -57.91 22.84
CA ILE A 852 -24.09 -58.76 23.69
C ILE A 852 -24.60 -59.98 22.90
N GLU A 853 -25.16 -59.77 21.70
CA GLU A 853 -25.66 -60.85 20.84
C GLU A 853 -24.52 -61.84 20.47
N GLY A 854 -23.33 -61.33 20.18
CA GLY A 854 -22.14 -62.12 19.90
C GLY A 854 -21.71 -63.00 21.08
N ALA A 855 -21.68 -62.43 22.28
CA ALA A 855 -21.22 -63.12 23.47
C ALA A 855 -22.21 -64.19 24.00
N GLU A 856 -23.53 -64.04 23.74
CA GLU A 856 -24.57 -64.98 24.18
C GLU A 856 -24.76 -66.19 23.26
N LEU A 857 -24.44 -66.08 21.95
CA LEU A 857 -24.83 -67.07 20.92
C LEU A 857 -23.68 -67.93 20.36
N LEU A 858 -22.46 -67.79 20.87
CA LEU A 858 -21.23 -68.39 20.31
C LEU A 858 -21.20 -69.93 20.23
N HIS A 859 -22.17 -70.63 20.82
CA HIS A 859 -22.28 -72.09 20.73
C HIS A 859 -23.24 -72.60 19.66
N GLN A 860 -23.88 -71.73 18.85
CA GLN A 860 -24.85 -72.19 17.84
C GLN A 860 -24.53 -71.76 16.39
N ASP A 861 -23.90 -70.61 16.11
CA ASP A 861 -23.42 -70.27 14.77
C ASP A 861 -22.34 -69.18 14.85
N CYS A 862 -21.19 -69.34 14.16
CA CYS A 862 -20.10 -68.35 14.09
C CYS A 862 -20.51 -66.97 13.49
N SER A 863 -21.77 -66.79 13.08
CA SER A 863 -22.24 -65.65 12.30
C SER A 863 -22.53 -64.36 13.09
N SER A 864 -22.57 -64.43 14.44
CA SER A 864 -22.92 -63.28 15.28
C SER A 864 -21.75 -62.32 15.51
N MET A 865 -20.52 -62.83 15.65
CA MET A 865 -19.31 -62.01 15.79
C MET A 865 -18.95 -61.27 14.50
N ASP A 866 -19.22 -61.90 13.34
CA ASP A 866 -19.08 -61.28 12.03
C ASP A 866 -19.96 -60.04 11.85
N ARG A 867 -21.05 -59.89 12.63
CA ARG A 867 -21.95 -58.72 12.51
C ARG A 867 -21.33 -57.46 13.13
N VAL A 868 -20.72 -57.58 14.31
CA VAL A 868 -19.96 -56.47 14.95
C VAL A 868 -18.84 -56.04 14.03
N MET A 869 -18.05 -57.02 13.53
CA MET A 869 -16.89 -56.76 12.69
C MET A 869 -17.31 -56.12 11.36
N ARG A 870 -18.33 -56.65 10.66
CA ARG A 870 -18.82 -56.04 9.41
C ARG A 870 -19.37 -54.63 9.61
N TYR A 871 -20.06 -54.37 10.74
CA TYR A 871 -20.57 -53.04 11.04
C TYR A 871 -19.44 -52.05 11.34
N LEU A 872 -18.46 -52.44 12.15
CA LEU A 872 -17.29 -51.60 12.43
C LEU A 872 -16.43 -51.39 11.19
N GLU A 873 -16.19 -52.45 10.41
CA GLU A 873 -15.43 -52.39 9.16
C GLU A 873 -16.08 -51.43 8.15
N ALA A 874 -17.39 -51.51 7.91
CA ALA A 874 -18.07 -50.60 6.99
C ALA A 874 -18.01 -49.13 7.42
N ASN A 875 -18.22 -48.85 8.72
CA ASN A 875 -18.16 -47.49 9.25
C ASN A 875 -16.73 -46.95 9.30
N LEU A 876 -15.76 -47.77 9.71
CA LEU A 876 -14.36 -47.37 9.79
C LEU A 876 -13.72 -47.24 8.40
N ASP A 877 -14.11 -48.05 7.42
CA ASP A 877 -13.69 -47.91 6.03
C ASP A 877 -14.19 -46.58 5.44
N THR A 878 -15.46 -46.24 5.69
CA THR A 878 -16.02 -44.94 5.28
C THR A 878 -15.24 -43.77 5.90
N LEU A 879 -14.94 -43.85 7.20
CA LEU A 879 -14.12 -42.87 7.92
C LEU A 879 -12.69 -42.82 7.38
N TYR A 880 -12.06 -43.95 7.11
CA TYR A 880 -10.69 -44.02 6.60
C TYR A 880 -10.58 -43.39 5.20
N GLN A 881 -11.54 -43.70 4.32
CA GLN A 881 -11.58 -43.17 2.96
C GLN A 881 -11.84 -41.65 2.94
N HIS A 882 -12.81 -41.17 3.73
CA HIS A 882 -13.34 -39.82 3.57
C HIS A 882 -12.90 -38.82 4.66
N LEU A 883 -12.35 -39.24 5.79
CA LEU A 883 -11.86 -38.34 6.85
C LEU A 883 -10.36 -38.02 6.67
N ASN A 884 -9.90 -36.91 7.24
CA ASN A 884 -8.46 -36.61 7.33
C ASN A 884 -7.75 -37.54 8.32
N ASN A 885 -6.47 -37.87 8.07
CA ASN A 885 -5.70 -38.84 8.87
C ASN A 885 -5.66 -38.51 10.37
N GLU A 886 -5.47 -37.23 10.73
CA GLU A 886 -5.42 -36.78 12.13
C GLU A 886 -6.78 -36.99 12.83
N ASN A 887 -7.87 -36.62 12.16
CA ASN A 887 -9.22 -36.80 12.69
C ASN A 887 -9.62 -38.28 12.72
N PHE A 888 -9.16 -39.10 11.78
CA PHE A 888 -9.34 -40.55 11.82
C PHE A 888 -8.63 -41.18 13.02
N SER A 889 -7.39 -40.78 13.29
CA SER A 889 -6.65 -41.23 14.49
C SER A 889 -7.40 -40.86 15.77
N ARG A 890 -7.87 -39.61 15.90
CA ARG A 890 -8.69 -39.17 17.03
C ARG A 890 -9.99 -39.97 17.17
N THR A 891 -10.64 -40.26 16.04
CA THR A 891 -11.88 -41.06 16.01
C THR A 891 -11.62 -42.46 16.58
N LEU A 892 -10.52 -43.11 16.17
CA LEU A 892 -10.15 -44.42 16.70
C LEU A 892 -9.93 -44.37 18.20
N ASP A 893 -9.22 -43.36 18.70
CA ASP A 893 -8.94 -43.21 20.14
C ASP A 893 -10.24 -43.08 20.95
N ILE A 894 -11.17 -42.22 20.52
CA ILE A 894 -12.48 -42.05 21.17
C ILE A 894 -13.31 -43.34 21.10
N VAL A 895 -13.30 -44.05 19.96
CA VAL A 895 -13.99 -45.36 19.83
C VAL A 895 -13.45 -46.36 20.84
N TRP A 896 -12.13 -46.44 21.02
CA TRP A 896 -11.50 -47.38 21.96
C TRP A 896 -11.80 -47.05 23.42
N GLU A 897 -11.79 -45.78 23.79
CA GLU A 897 -12.16 -45.32 25.12
C GLU A 897 -13.62 -45.70 25.44
N GLN A 898 -14.55 -45.35 24.55
CA GLN A 898 -15.97 -45.65 24.71
C GLN A 898 -16.27 -47.15 24.70
N LEU A 899 -15.56 -47.94 23.88
CA LEU A 899 -15.66 -49.39 23.90
C LEU A 899 -15.21 -49.97 25.25
N GLY A 900 -14.11 -49.45 25.80
CA GLY A 900 -13.62 -49.82 27.13
C GLY A 900 -14.65 -49.54 28.23
N GLU A 901 -15.29 -48.38 28.20
CA GLU A 901 -16.36 -48.02 29.14
C GLU A 901 -17.57 -48.95 29.02
N VAL A 902 -18.04 -49.23 27.81
CA VAL A 902 -19.18 -50.15 27.57
C VAL A 902 -18.87 -51.55 28.08
N LEU A 903 -17.68 -52.09 27.77
CA LEU A 903 -17.26 -53.40 28.26
C LEU A 903 -17.16 -53.42 29.80
N TYR A 904 -16.63 -52.35 30.40
CA TYR A 904 -16.58 -52.22 31.85
C TYR A 904 -17.99 -52.20 32.48
N GLU A 905 -18.92 -51.42 31.92
CA GLU A 905 -20.30 -51.38 32.38
C GLU A 905 -21.01 -52.74 32.24
N LEU A 906 -20.78 -53.46 31.14
CA LEU A 906 -21.32 -54.80 30.93
C LEU A 906 -20.83 -55.80 31.98
N ILE A 907 -19.57 -55.68 32.41
CA ILE A 907 -19.01 -56.49 33.49
C ILE A 907 -19.65 -56.09 34.83
N GLN A 908 -19.65 -54.79 35.14
CA GLN A 908 -20.15 -54.28 36.42
C GLN A 908 -21.63 -54.58 36.64
N ALA A 909 -22.45 -54.46 35.61
CA ALA A 909 -23.86 -54.75 35.70
C ALA A 909 -24.18 -56.24 35.93
N ASN A 910 -23.21 -57.13 35.74
CA ASN A 910 -23.29 -58.54 36.14
C ASN A 910 -22.84 -58.77 37.59
N LEU A 911 -21.95 -57.90 38.12
CA LEU A 911 -21.39 -58.01 39.47
C LEU A 911 -22.28 -57.38 40.54
N GLU A 912 -22.83 -56.20 40.28
CA GLU A 912 -23.70 -55.50 41.22
C GLU A 912 -25.16 -55.87 40.94
N HIS A 913 -25.91 -56.24 41.98
CA HIS A 913 -27.37 -56.46 41.95
C HIS A 913 -28.16 -55.15 41.66
N ARG A 914 -27.57 -54.18 40.94
CA ARG A 914 -28.13 -52.87 40.62
C ARG A 914 -28.79 -52.90 39.24
N LYS A 915 -30.11 -53.04 39.26
CA LYS A 915 -31.03 -53.06 38.10
C LYS A 915 -31.04 -51.80 37.18
N ALA A 916 -30.10 -50.84 37.29
CA ALA A 916 -30.41 -49.46 36.93
C ALA A 916 -29.49 -48.69 35.96
N LYS A 917 -28.49 -49.29 35.28
CA LYS A 917 -27.61 -48.51 34.36
C LYS A 917 -27.48 -49.00 32.92
N ILE A 918 -27.63 -50.29 32.61
CA ILE A 918 -27.52 -50.80 31.21
C ILE A 918 -28.62 -50.21 30.30
N THR A 919 -29.77 -49.85 30.86
CA THR A 919 -30.91 -49.27 30.12
C THR A 919 -30.62 -47.91 29.46
N ARG A 920 -29.45 -47.30 29.67
CA ARG A 920 -29.04 -46.06 28.98
C ARG A 920 -28.64 -46.25 27.52
N TYR A 921 -28.18 -47.45 27.16
CA TYR A 921 -27.62 -47.69 25.82
C TYR A 921 -28.53 -48.52 24.91
N ILE A 922 -29.62 -49.08 25.44
CA ILE A 922 -30.54 -49.96 24.71
C ILE A 922 -31.98 -49.66 25.12
N ASP A 923 -32.84 -49.30 24.16
CA ASP A 923 -34.28 -49.09 24.37
C ASP A 923 -35.01 -50.44 24.50
N PRO A 924 -35.65 -50.76 25.65
CA PRO A 924 -36.30 -52.04 25.89
C PRO A 924 -37.39 -52.42 24.88
N ARG A 925 -37.99 -51.42 24.22
CA ARG A 925 -39.11 -51.63 23.28
C ARG A 925 -38.68 -52.18 21.92
N ARG A 926 -37.38 -52.14 21.62
CA ARG A 926 -36.81 -52.54 20.31
C ARG A 926 -36.17 -53.92 20.32
N LEU A 927 -36.20 -54.61 21.46
CA LEU A 927 -35.77 -55.99 21.59
C LEU A 927 -36.89 -56.95 21.17
N THR A 928 -36.54 -58.01 20.45
CA THR A 928 -37.46 -59.12 20.20
C THR A 928 -37.91 -59.71 21.55
N LYS A 929 -39.19 -60.16 21.64
CA LYS A 929 -39.78 -60.72 22.87
C LYS A 929 -38.92 -61.84 23.51
N SER A 930 -38.10 -62.53 22.74
CA SER A 930 -37.16 -63.55 23.23
C SER A 930 -35.90 -62.96 23.90
N VAL A 931 -35.39 -61.82 23.43
CA VAL A 931 -34.18 -61.18 23.98
C VAL A 931 -34.52 -60.32 25.19
N ALA A 932 -35.67 -59.63 25.18
CA ALA A 932 -36.20 -58.95 26.35
C ALA A 932 -36.48 -59.91 27.52
N ALA A 933 -36.95 -61.13 27.24
CA ALA A 933 -37.17 -62.18 28.24
C ALA A 933 -35.87 -62.82 28.76
N ASN A 934 -34.75 -62.72 28.02
CA ASN A 934 -33.44 -63.21 28.45
C ASN A 934 -32.62 -62.16 29.22
N LEU A 935 -32.93 -60.87 29.05
CA LEU A 935 -32.37 -59.78 29.87
C LEU A 935 -32.85 -59.85 31.33
N ASP A 936 -33.96 -60.54 31.60
CA ASP A 936 -34.46 -60.81 32.95
C ASP A 936 -33.62 -61.90 33.65
N SER A 937 -32.65 -61.45 34.45
CA SER A 937 -32.17 -62.14 35.66
C SER A 937 -31.58 -63.57 35.53
N LYS A 938 -30.78 -63.85 34.49
CA LYS A 938 -29.79 -64.95 34.58
C LYS A 938 -28.39 -64.37 34.69
N ARG A 939 -27.69 -64.67 35.79
CA ARG A 939 -26.24 -64.46 35.92
C ARG A 939 -25.57 -65.09 34.70
N ARG A 940 -24.83 -64.29 33.93
CA ARG A 940 -24.23 -64.80 32.68
C ARG A 940 -23.11 -65.81 32.99
N PRO A 941 -22.99 -66.90 32.23
CA PRO A 941 -21.99 -67.94 32.49
C PRO A 941 -20.57 -67.43 32.23
N PRO A 942 -19.52 -68.11 32.76
CA PRO A 942 -18.12 -67.77 32.46
C PRO A 942 -17.81 -67.73 30.96
N SER A 943 -18.46 -68.60 30.17
CA SER A 943 -18.33 -68.61 28.71
C SER A 943 -18.71 -67.27 28.07
N PHE A 944 -19.68 -66.53 28.61
CA PHE A 944 -20.06 -65.21 28.11
C PHE A 944 -18.89 -64.20 28.22
N PHE A 945 -18.18 -64.18 29.36
CA PHE A 945 -17.04 -63.29 29.57
C PHE A 945 -15.80 -63.74 28.79
N SER A 946 -15.59 -65.05 28.66
CA SER A 946 -14.54 -65.63 27.81
C SER A 946 -14.76 -65.25 26.34
N ASN A 947 -16.00 -65.32 25.86
CA ASN A 947 -16.39 -64.92 24.52
C ASN A 947 -16.16 -63.42 24.25
N LEU A 948 -16.50 -62.54 25.21
CA LEU A 948 -16.19 -61.11 25.11
C LEU A 948 -14.68 -60.83 25.12
N HIS A 949 -13.91 -61.57 25.91
CA HIS A 949 -12.46 -61.46 25.95
C HIS A 949 -11.83 -61.85 24.60
N GLU A 950 -12.28 -62.93 23.98
CA GLU A 950 -11.80 -63.33 22.65
C GLU A 950 -12.25 -62.35 21.56
N CYS A 951 -13.47 -61.81 21.66
CA CYS A 951 -13.94 -60.73 20.77
C CYS A 951 -13.04 -59.48 20.88
N LEU A 952 -12.73 -59.04 22.10
CA LEU A 952 -11.83 -57.91 22.34
C LEU A 952 -10.42 -58.18 21.77
N LYS A 953 -9.86 -59.37 21.97
CA LYS A 953 -8.56 -59.74 21.38
C LYS A 953 -8.56 -59.72 19.86
N ILE A 954 -9.63 -60.20 19.22
CA ILE A 954 -9.78 -60.20 17.77
C ILE A 954 -9.91 -58.77 17.25
N MET A 955 -10.68 -57.91 17.91
CA MET A 955 -10.78 -56.48 17.57
C MET A 955 -9.41 -55.79 17.71
N VAL A 956 -8.70 -56.00 18.82
CA VAL A 956 -7.35 -55.44 19.04
C VAL A 956 -6.37 -55.90 17.95
N ARG A 957 -6.39 -57.18 17.57
CA ARG A 957 -5.52 -57.72 16.51
C ARG A 957 -5.88 -57.21 15.10
N SER A 958 -7.17 -57.06 14.80
CA SER A 958 -7.64 -56.71 13.45
C SER A 958 -7.45 -55.22 13.14
N PHE A 959 -7.63 -54.36 14.14
CA PHE A 959 -7.54 -52.90 13.95
C PHE A 959 -6.16 -52.30 14.25
N ARG A 960 -5.18 -53.09 14.72
CA ARG A 960 -3.86 -52.59 15.14
C ARG A 960 -2.71 -53.51 14.74
N GLN A 961 -2.32 -53.49 13.45
CA GLN A 961 -1.23 -54.32 12.95
C GLN A 961 0.20 -53.80 13.28
N ASP A 962 0.40 -52.51 13.61
CA ASP A 962 1.79 -51.95 13.60
C ASP A 962 2.31 -51.15 14.81
N ASN A 963 1.50 -50.74 15.80
CA ASN A 963 2.00 -49.91 16.92
C ASN A 963 1.91 -50.62 18.27
N LYS A 964 3.03 -51.23 18.70
CA LYS A 964 3.14 -51.97 19.98
C LYS A 964 3.16 -51.07 21.23
N ASP A 965 3.42 -49.76 21.11
CA ASP A 965 3.85 -48.98 22.28
C ASP A 965 2.94 -47.82 22.76
N ILE A 966 1.75 -47.57 22.20
CA ILE A 966 1.07 -46.26 22.45
C ILE A 966 -0.25 -46.28 23.24
N TYR A 967 -0.83 -47.42 23.66
CA TYR A 967 -2.09 -47.33 24.42
C TYR A 967 -2.16 -48.21 25.65
N THR A 968 -1.90 -47.58 26.79
CA THR A 968 -2.23 -48.07 28.13
C THR A 968 -3.41 -47.26 28.66
N SER A 969 -4.60 -47.40 28.05
CA SER A 969 -5.80 -47.05 28.80
C SER A 969 -5.85 -48.03 29.97
N ASP A 970 -5.60 -47.55 31.17
CA ASP A 970 -5.70 -48.35 32.40
C ASP A 970 -7.08 -48.99 32.49
N THR A 971 -8.11 -48.32 31.96
CA THR A 971 -9.47 -48.85 31.81
C THR A 971 -9.51 -50.09 30.94
N LEU A 972 -8.93 -50.07 29.74
CA LEU A 972 -8.96 -51.24 28.84
C LEU A 972 -8.14 -52.41 29.41
N LYS A 973 -6.97 -52.14 30.01
CA LYS A 973 -6.18 -53.18 30.71
C LYS A 973 -6.94 -53.78 31.89
N ARG A 974 -7.65 -52.94 32.65
CA ARG A 974 -8.49 -53.38 33.76
C ARG A 974 -9.68 -54.20 33.26
N VAL A 975 -10.32 -53.79 32.17
CA VAL A 975 -11.41 -54.52 31.51
C VAL A 975 -10.93 -55.89 31.02
N GLU A 976 -9.78 -55.95 30.34
CA GLU A 976 -9.19 -57.22 29.88
C GLU A 976 -8.91 -58.15 31.06
N TYR A 977 -8.31 -57.64 32.14
CA TYR A 977 -8.08 -58.40 33.37
C TYR A 977 -9.39 -58.92 33.99
N LEU A 978 -10.41 -58.06 34.11
CA LEU A 978 -11.70 -58.45 34.67
C LEU A 978 -12.42 -59.47 33.79
N LEU A 979 -12.41 -59.30 32.46
CA LEU A 979 -12.97 -60.29 31.52
C LEU A 979 -12.25 -61.64 31.65
N LYS A 980 -10.92 -61.63 31.81
CA LYS A 980 -10.12 -62.84 32.04
C LYS A 980 -10.52 -63.53 33.35
N ILE A 981 -10.56 -62.80 34.47
CA ILE A 981 -10.93 -63.35 35.79
C ILE A 981 -12.36 -63.90 35.77
N HIS A 982 -13.34 -63.15 35.23
CA HIS A 982 -14.73 -63.62 35.19
C HIS A 982 -14.95 -64.75 34.17
N GLY A 983 -14.09 -64.87 33.15
CA GLY A 983 -14.10 -65.94 32.15
C GLY A 983 -13.41 -67.25 32.57
N MET A 984 -12.56 -67.25 33.61
CA MET A 984 -11.88 -68.46 34.12
C MET A 984 -12.86 -69.52 34.62
N GLU A 985 -12.49 -70.79 34.62
CA GLU A 985 -13.30 -71.82 35.27
C GLU A 985 -13.20 -71.74 36.81
N THR A 986 -14.15 -72.34 37.54
CA THR A 986 -14.21 -72.20 39.01
C THR A 986 -12.96 -72.77 39.69
N ARG A 987 -12.39 -73.84 39.13
CA ARG A 987 -11.11 -74.42 39.59
C ARG A 987 -9.92 -73.48 39.41
N GLU A 988 -9.85 -72.79 38.27
CA GLU A 988 -8.78 -71.84 37.95
C GLU A 988 -8.88 -70.60 38.84
N LEU A 989 -10.11 -70.11 39.09
CA LEU A 989 -10.36 -69.02 40.03
C LEU A 989 -9.94 -69.35 41.46
N ILE A 990 -10.20 -70.58 41.93
CA ILE A 990 -9.78 -71.03 43.26
C ILE A 990 -8.26 -71.04 43.36
N HIS A 991 -7.56 -71.49 42.31
CA HIS A 991 -6.11 -71.45 42.26
C HIS A 991 -5.58 -70.01 42.22
N GLN A 992 -6.19 -69.15 41.40
CA GLN A 992 -5.87 -67.72 41.32
C GLN A 992 -5.99 -67.02 42.68
N TYR A 993 -7.03 -67.35 43.47
CA TYR A 993 -7.14 -66.88 44.85
C TYR A 993 -5.94 -67.29 45.72
N HIS A 994 -5.48 -68.54 45.62
CA HIS A 994 -4.32 -68.97 46.40
C HIS A 994 -3.01 -68.30 45.96
N LEU A 995 -2.87 -67.98 44.67
CA LEU A 995 -1.76 -67.17 44.17
C LEU A 995 -1.80 -65.73 44.71
N GLU A 996 -2.98 -65.10 44.73
CA GLU A 996 -3.18 -63.78 45.37
C GLU A 996 -2.79 -63.84 46.87
N ARG A 997 -3.17 -64.90 47.59
CA ARG A 997 -2.81 -65.12 49.00
C ARG A 997 -1.30 -65.32 49.22
N TRP A 998 -0.63 -66.01 48.30
CA TRP A 998 0.84 -66.15 48.34
C TRP A 998 1.52 -64.79 48.12
N GLN A 999 1.05 -63.97 47.19
CA GLN A 999 1.58 -62.61 46.98
C GLN A 999 1.36 -61.73 48.22
N GLU A 1000 0.17 -61.77 48.84
CA GLU A 1000 -0.10 -61.05 50.09
C GLU A 1000 0.85 -61.50 51.22
N GLN A 1001 1.18 -62.79 51.30
CA GLN A 1001 2.11 -63.30 52.31
C GLN A 1001 3.50 -62.68 52.16
N GLN A 1002 4.00 -62.53 50.93
CA GLN A 1002 5.32 -61.93 50.68
C GLN A 1002 5.38 -60.45 51.12
N ALA A 1003 4.23 -59.77 51.22
CA ALA A 1003 4.13 -58.38 51.67
C ALA A 1003 4.05 -58.23 53.20
N ILE A 1004 4.00 -59.31 53.98
CA ILE A 1004 3.87 -59.25 55.45
C ILE A 1004 5.23 -58.90 56.09
N SER A 1005 5.35 -57.69 56.62
CA SER A 1005 6.53 -57.27 57.41
C SER A 1005 6.46 -57.67 58.89
N GLU A 1006 5.25 -57.73 59.47
CA GLU A 1006 5.02 -58.13 60.88
C GLU A 1006 4.08 -59.35 60.98
N PRO A 1007 4.62 -60.57 61.22
CA PRO A 1007 3.83 -61.80 61.23
C PRO A 1007 3.03 -61.97 62.54
N LYS A 1008 1.89 -61.27 62.66
CA LYS A 1008 1.03 -61.29 63.86
C LYS A 1008 0.47 -62.68 64.23
N MET A 1009 0.38 -63.59 63.26
CA MET A 1009 -0.14 -64.95 63.47
C MET A 1009 0.96 -65.99 63.77
N GLY A 1010 2.22 -65.55 63.76
CA GLY A 1010 3.40 -66.38 63.95
C GLY A 1010 4.22 -66.58 62.67
N LEU A 1011 5.40 -67.18 62.82
CA LEU A 1011 6.36 -67.43 61.75
C LEU A 1011 6.67 -68.93 61.70
N LEU A 1012 6.50 -69.56 60.54
CA LEU A 1012 6.80 -70.97 60.32
C LEU A 1012 8.15 -71.12 59.60
N THR A 1013 9.08 -71.87 60.18
CA THR A 1013 10.40 -72.13 59.60
C THR A 1013 10.40 -73.51 58.94
N VAL A 1014 10.70 -73.56 57.64
CA VAL A 1014 10.75 -74.79 56.85
C VAL A 1014 12.01 -74.86 55.98
N ARG A 1015 12.36 -76.06 55.53
CA ARG A 1015 13.21 -76.27 54.37
C ARG A 1015 12.47 -77.16 53.38
N ALA A 1016 12.56 -76.83 52.10
CA ALA A 1016 12.00 -77.66 51.04
C ALA A 1016 13.06 -77.88 49.96
N GLN A 1017 12.99 -79.02 49.29
CA GLN A 1017 13.91 -79.40 48.23
C GLN A 1017 13.25 -80.35 47.26
N PHE A 1018 13.52 -80.18 45.98
CA PHE A 1018 13.25 -81.21 44.97
C PHE A 1018 14.47 -82.11 44.80
N ILE A 1019 14.23 -83.42 44.84
CA ILE A 1019 15.20 -84.46 44.48
C ILE A 1019 14.49 -85.36 43.47
N GLU A 1020 14.85 -85.21 42.19
CA GLU A 1020 14.11 -85.82 41.08
C GLU A 1020 12.62 -85.49 41.20
N ASN A 1021 11.72 -86.47 41.20
CA ASN A 1021 10.28 -86.25 41.32
C ASN A 1021 9.78 -86.25 42.78
N ASN A 1022 10.67 -86.22 43.77
CA ASN A 1022 10.30 -86.22 45.17
C ASN A 1022 10.46 -84.82 45.77
N LEU A 1023 9.39 -84.32 46.38
CA LEU A 1023 9.38 -83.10 47.17
C LEU A 1023 9.66 -83.46 48.63
N LYS A 1024 10.83 -83.05 49.12
CA LYS A 1024 11.26 -83.24 50.50
C LYS A 1024 11.02 -81.95 51.27
N ILE A 1025 10.25 -82.02 52.36
CA ILE A 1025 9.90 -80.86 53.19
C ILE A 1025 10.24 -81.18 54.65
N GLU A 1026 11.07 -80.35 55.27
CA GLU A 1026 11.40 -80.35 56.69
C GLU A 1026 10.67 -79.19 57.36
N ILE A 1027 9.78 -79.50 58.31
CA ILE A 1027 9.08 -78.53 59.15
C ILE A 1027 9.84 -78.43 60.46
N MET A 1028 10.52 -77.31 60.68
CA MET A 1028 11.44 -77.16 61.81
C MET A 1028 10.72 -76.65 63.06
N ASN A 1029 10.25 -75.40 63.01
CA ASN A 1029 9.55 -74.78 64.15
C ASN A 1029 8.51 -73.76 63.69
N ALA A 1030 7.58 -73.43 64.58
CA ALA A 1030 6.84 -72.18 64.50
C ALA A 1030 7.18 -71.28 65.69
N ARG A 1031 7.09 -69.96 65.50
CA ARG A 1031 7.39 -68.96 66.54
C ARG A 1031 6.26 -67.95 66.64
N ASN A 1032 6.00 -67.45 67.85
CA ASN A 1032 4.98 -66.43 68.13
C ASN A 1032 3.58 -66.82 67.59
N LEU A 1033 3.20 -68.10 67.73
CA LEU A 1033 1.85 -68.52 67.34
C LEU A 1033 0.80 -67.75 68.15
N MET A 1034 -0.27 -67.33 67.50
CA MET A 1034 -1.40 -66.68 68.19
C MET A 1034 -2.20 -67.72 68.96
N ALA A 1035 -2.37 -67.52 70.28
CA ALA A 1035 -3.21 -68.37 71.12
C ALA A 1035 -4.68 -68.29 70.67
N THR A 1036 -5.27 -69.44 70.37
CA THR A 1036 -6.66 -69.57 69.94
C THR A 1036 -7.61 -69.99 71.05
N ASP A 1037 -7.08 -70.50 72.17
CA ASP A 1037 -7.84 -70.95 73.33
C ASP A 1037 -7.98 -69.84 74.41
N SER A 1038 -8.95 -70.01 75.31
CA SER A 1038 -9.18 -69.09 76.45
C SER A 1038 -8.04 -69.07 77.48
N ASN A 1039 -7.03 -69.94 77.31
CA ASN A 1039 -5.95 -70.16 78.27
C ASN A 1039 -4.62 -69.51 77.83
N GLY A 1040 -4.57 -68.92 76.63
CA GLY A 1040 -3.37 -68.26 76.12
C GLY A 1040 -2.30 -69.21 75.57
N LEU A 1041 -2.66 -70.46 75.23
CA LEU A 1041 -1.76 -71.50 74.73
C LEU A 1041 -2.28 -72.08 73.40
N CYS A 1042 -1.49 -72.92 72.70
CA CYS A 1042 -1.88 -73.53 71.42
C CYS A 1042 -1.36 -74.97 71.31
N ASP A 1043 -2.23 -75.91 70.93
CA ASP A 1043 -1.94 -77.33 70.68
C ASP A 1043 -1.74 -77.57 69.17
N SER A 1044 -0.62 -77.07 68.65
CA SER A 1044 -0.42 -76.88 67.22
C SER A 1044 0.09 -78.14 66.48
N TYR A 1045 -0.38 -78.33 65.24
CA TYR A 1045 0.23 -79.19 64.24
C TYR A 1045 0.16 -78.52 62.85
N VAL A 1046 1.12 -78.85 61.98
CA VAL A 1046 1.17 -78.34 60.60
C VAL A 1046 0.71 -79.43 59.64
N ARG A 1047 -0.17 -79.07 58.71
CA ARG A 1047 -0.61 -79.92 57.60
C ARG A 1047 -0.04 -79.39 56.29
N VAL A 1048 0.57 -80.27 55.50
CA VAL A 1048 1.09 -79.93 54.17
C VAL A 1048 0.10 -80.36 53.09
N GLY A 1049 -0.18 -79.48 52.15
CA GLY A 1049 -0.94 -79.74 50.93
C GLY A 1049 -0.26 -79.13 49.71
N LEU A 1050 -0.71 -79.53 48.52
CA LEU A 1050 -0.25 -78.98 47.24
C LEU A 1050 -1.44 -78.40 46.47
N LEU A 1051 -1.23 -77.28 45.79
CA LEU A 1051 -2.24 -76.55 45.01
C LEU A 1051 -1.78 -76.36 43.55
N PRO A 1052 -2.68 -76.46 42.56
CA PRO A 1052 -4.15 -76.63 42.67
C PRO A 1052 -4.58 -78.03 43.13
N GLU A 1053 -5.52 -78.14 44.09
CA GLU A 1053 -5.90 -79.43 44.71
C GLU A 1053 -6.30 -80.51 43.70
N ASP A 1054 -6.94 -80.12 42.59
CA ASP A 1054 -7.42 -81.03 41.54
C ASP A 1054 -6.28 -81.69 40.75
N SER A 1055 -5.11 -81.06 40.68
CA SER A 1055 -3.92 -81.64 40.04
C SER A 1055 -3.17 -82.60 40.97
N PHE A 1056 -3.46 -82.58 42.28
CA PHE A 1056 -2.77 -83.34 43.33
C PHE A 1056 -3.71 -84.26 44.14
N VAL A 1057 -4.82 -84.72 43.54
CA VAL A 1057 -5.87 -85.53 44.22
C VAL A 1057 -5.33 -86.82 44.86
N ASN A 1058 -4.32 -87.45 44.24
CA ASN A 1058 -3.73 -88.72 44.70
C ASN A 1058 -2.47 -88.54 45.57
N VAL A 1059 -2.16 -87.31 46.00
CA VAL A 1059 -1.00 -87.03 46.83
C VAL A 1059 -1.39 -87.01 48.31
N GLU A 1060 -0.68 -87.78 49.13
CA GLU A 1060 -0.91 -87.79 50.58
C GLU A 1060 -0.61 -86.40 51.18
N LYS A 1061 -1.46 -85.96 52.11
CA LYS A 1061 -1.34 -84.67 52.81
C LYS A 1061 -0.75 -84.91 54.20
N PRO A 1062 0.58 -84.93 54.37
CA PRO A 1062 1.20 -85.25 55.66
C PRO A 1062 0.88 -84.18 56.71
N LYS A 1063 0.93 -84.60 57.98
CA LYS A 1063 0.73 -83.73 59.14
C LYS A 1063 1.78 -84.05 60.20
N THR A 1064 2.23 -83.02 60.92
CA THR A 1064 3.14 -83.20 62.06
C THR A 1064 2.42 -83.81 63.26
N GLN A 1065 3.21 -84.29 64.22
CA GLN A 1065 2.76 -84.54 65.57
C GLN A 1065 2.26 -83.24 66.22
N THR A 1066 1.32 -83.40 67.16
CA THR A 1066 0.72 -82.27 67.88
C THR A 1066 1.58 -81.90 69.08
N HIS A 1067 1.99 -80.64 69.17
CA HIS A 1067 2.68 -80.11 70.33
C HIS A 1067 1.71 -79.32 71.20
N SER A 1068 1.36 -79.88 72.35
CA SER A 1068 0.41 -79.24 73.27
C SER A 1068 1.03 -78.08 74.05
N LYS A 1069 0.25 -77.03 74.26
CA LYS A 1069 0.52 -75.88 75.12
C LYS A 1069 1.81 -75.12 74.78
N ASN A 1070 2.12 -74.95 73.51
CA ASN A 1070 3.38 -74.34 73.07
C ASN A 1070 3.18 -73.32 71.95
N LEU A 1071 3.57 -72.06 72.19
CA LEU A 1071 3.55 -70.97 71.20
C LEU A 1071 4.83 -70.93 70.34
N PHE A 1072 5.83 -71.75 70.69
CA PHE A 1072 7.09 -71.96 69.98
C PHE A 1072 7.35 -73.46 69.75
N PRO A 1073 6.45 -74.18 69.04
CA PRO A 1073 6.61 -75.61 68.79
C PRO A 1073 7.85 -75.88 67.93
N LEU A 1074 8.66 -76.84 68.38
CA LEU A 1074 9.74 -77.46 67.61
C LEU A 1074 9.21 -78.80 67.09
N TYR A 1075 8.89 -78.85 65.79
CA TYR A 1075 8.37 -80.06 65.14
C TYR A 1075 9.53 -80.97 64.71
N ASP A 1076 10.54 -80.41 64.04
CA ASP A 1076 11.68 -81.11 63.44
C ASP A 1076 11.28 -82.41 62.70
N GLU A 1077 10.20 -82.32 61.92
CA GLU A 1077 9.63 -83.43 61.16
C GLU A 1077 9.85 -83.27 59.66
N MET A 1078 10.17 -84.39 59.00
CA MET A 1078 10.51 -84.42 57.59
C MET A 1078 9.57 -85.34 56.81
N PHE A 1079 9.01 -84.81 55.72
CA PHE A 1079 8.10 -85.52 54.84
C PHE A 1079 8.70 -85.65 53.45
N LEU A 1080 8.46 -86.79 52.82
CA LEU A 1080 8.81 -87.07 51.43
C LEU A 1080 7.53 -87.30 50.65
N ILE A 1081 7.26 -86.44 49.68
CA ILE A 1081 6.06 -86.49 48.84
C ILE A 1081 6.49 -86.83 47.42
N GLN A 1082 5.98 -87.95 46.88
CA GLN A 1082 6.27 -88.37 45.52
C GLN A 1082 5.33 -87.67 44.54
N LEU A 1083 5.87 -87.03 43.51
CA LEU A 1083 5.11 -86.34 42.46
C LEU A 1083 5.29 -87.07 41.11
N THR A 1084 4.29 -86.94 40.23
CA THR A 1084 4.46 -87.30 38.82
C THR A 1084 5.23 -86.21 38.06
N PRO A 1085 5.85 -86.52 36.90
CA PRO A 1085 6.53 -85.51 36.08
C PRO A 1085 5.62 -84.36 35.65
N ASP A 1086 4.32 -84.62 35.43
CA ASP A 1086 3.34 -83.59 35.07
C ASP A 1086 2.98 -82.70 36.26
N GLN A 1087 2.78 -83.29 37.44
CA GLN A 1087 2.57 -82.55 38.69
C GLN A 1087 3.75 -81.65 39.06
N ARG A 1088 4.97 -82.10 38.74
CA ARG A 1088 6.20 -81.31 38.95
C ARG A 1088 6.30 -80.12 38.00
N ARG A 1089 5.78 -80.23 36.78
CA ARG A 1089 5.87 -79.19 35.73
C ARG A 1089 4.81 -78.09 35.82
N ILE A 1090 3.94 -78.13 36.83
CA ILE A 1090 2.94 -77.09 37.05
C ILE A 1090 3.67 -75.77 37.38
N GLN A 1091 3.58 -74.79 36.49
CA GLN A 1091 4.35 -73.54 36.59
C GLN A 1091 4.02 -72.74 37.86
N ASP A 1092 2.73 -72.67 38.23
CA ASP A 1092 2.24 -71.91 39.39
C ASP A 1092 1.91 -72.81 40.61
N GLY A 1093 2.58 -73.96 40.73
CA GLY A 1093 2.36 -74.89 41.84
C GLY A 1093 2.71 -74.28 43.20
N LEU A 1094 1.85 -74.47 44.20
CA LEU A 1094 2.08 -73.99 45.57
C LEU A 1094 2.08 -75.14 46.59
N ILE A 1095 2.98 -75.06 47.57
CA ILE A 1095 2.94 -75.84 48.80
C ILE A 1095 2.15 -75.04 49.83
N HIS A 1096 1.03 -75.59 50.28
CA HIS A 1096 0.13 -74.98 51.26
C HIS A 1096 0.33 -75.60 52.64
N LEU A 1097 0.88 -74.81 53.56
CA LEU A 1097 1.17 -75.19 54.94
C LEU A 1097 0.11 -74.60 55.86
N VAL A 1098 -0.71 -75.45 56.47
CA VAL A 1098 -1.82 -75.02 57.32
C VAL A 1098 -1.56 -75.43 58.77
N ILE A 1099 -1.47 -74.45 59.67
CA ILE A 1099 -1.34 -74.69 61.10
C ILE A 1099 -2.73 -74.71 61.74
N LYS A 1100 -2.99 -75.76 62.52
CA LYS A 1100 -4.24 -75.94 63.27
C LYS A 1100 -3.96 -76.26 64.72
N ASP A 1101 -4.89 -75.82 65.57
CA ASP A 1101 -4.95 -76.10 67.00
C ASP A 1101 -5.84 -77.33 67.22
N LYS A 1102 -5.35 -78.31 67.98
CA LYS A 1102 -6.05 -79.57 68.25
C LYS A 1102 -6.77 -79.50 69.59
N ASP A 1103 -8.07 -79.20 69.53
CA ASP A 1103 -8.93 -79.14 70.71
C ASP A 1103 -9.29 -80.54 71.24
N MET A 1104 -9.04 -80.80 72.53
CA MET A 1104 -9.22 -82.12 73.16
C MET A 1104 -10.65 -82.68 73.14
N PHE A 1105 -11.67 -81.82 72.98
CA PHE A 1105 -13.10 -82.21 73.06
C PHE A 1105 -13.97 -81.70 71.88
N SER A 1106 -13.37 -81.07 70.88
CA SER A 1106 -14.09 -80.56 69.70
C SER A 1106 -13.97 -81.52 68.52
N VAL A 1107 -15.05 -81.68 67.75
CA VAL A 1107 -15.06 -82.46 66.50
C VAL A 1107 -14.30 -81.72 65.38
N SER A 1108 -14.00 -80.43 65.55
CA SER A 1108 -13.29 -79.62 64.56
C SER A 1108 -12.07 -78.91 65.17
N ASN A 1109 -10.90 -79.14 64.57
CA ASN A 1109 -9.65 -78.44 64.91
C ASN A 1109 -9.68 -76.98 64.43
N THR A 1110 -9.28 -76.06 65.30
CA THR A 1110 -9.33 -74.61 65.04
C THR A 1110 -8.20 -74.17 64.11
N PHE A 1111 -8.49 -73.27 63.16
CA PHE A 1111 -7.51 -72.76 62.19
C PHE A 1111 -6.64 -71.65 62.81
N VAL A 1112 -5.32 -71.84 62.83
CA VAL A 1112 -4.37 -70.91 63.46
C VAL A 1112 -3.76 -69.96 62.43
N GLY A 1113 -3.38 -70.48 61.26
CA GLY A 1113 -2.80 -69.69 60.18
C GLY A 1113 -2.39 -70.57 59.01
N GLU A 1114 -2.12 -69.95 57.87
CA GLU A 1114 -1.59 -70.64 56.70
C GLU A 1114 -0.38 -69.90 56.11
N ALA A 1115 0.51 -70.68 55.53
CA ALA A 1115 1.65 -70.22 54.76
C ALA A 1115 1.70 -70.94 53.39
N TYR A 1116 2.30 -70.29 52.41
CA TYR A 1116 2.45 -70.73 51.04
C TYR A 1116 3.92 -70.68 50.64
N LEU A 1117 4.37 -71.66 49.87
CA LEU A 1117 5.69 -71.70 49.26
C LEU A 1117 5.55 -72.08 47.78
N HIS A 1118 6.01 -71.21 46.89
CA HIS A 1118 5.88 -71.42 45.45
C HIS A 1118 6.90 -72.45 44.94
N PHE A 1119 6.54 -73.27 43.95
CA PHE A 1119 7.43 -74.32 43.42
C PHE A 1119 8.74 -73.74 42.87
N SER A 1120 8.73 -72.52 42.33
CA SER A 1120 9.95 -71.82 41.89
C SER A 1120 10.89 -71.41 43.04
N GLU A 1121 10.38 -71.31 44.27
CA GLU A 1121 11.17 -70.97 45.47
C GLU A 1121 11.83 -72.21 46.10
N VAL A 1122 11.50 -73.42 45.60
CA VAL A 1122 12.05 -74.68 46.09
C VAL A 1122 13.26 -75.08 45.25
N PRO A 1123 14.47 -75.18 45.84
CA PRO A 1123 15.67 -75.55 45.10
C PRO A 1123 15.62 -77.01 44.63
N ASP A 1124 16.00 -77.23 43.37
CA ASP A 1124 16.27 -78.55 42.81
C ASP A 1124 17.77 -78.84 42.90
N THR A 1125 18.18 -79.64 43.89
CA THR A 1125 19.58 -79.91 44.16
C THR A 1125 19.75 -81.29 44.78
N PRO A 1126 20.86 -81.99 44.58
CA PRO A 1126 21.15 -83.25 45.27
C PRO A 1126 21.78 -83.06 46.66
N ALA A 1127 22.06 -81.81 47.09
CA ALA A 1127 22.70 -81.52 48.38
C ALA A 1127 21.85 -82.00 49.58
N PRO A 1128 22.43 -82.28 50.76
CA PRO A 1128 21.64 -82.60 51.95
C PRO A 1128 20.72 -81.43 52.33
N ILE A 1129 19.44 -81.69 52.61
CA ILE A 1129 18.46 -80.66 52.99
C ILE A 1129 18.93 -79.78 54.16
N SER A 1130 19.74 -80.31 55.08
CA SER A 1130 20.33 -79.58 56.20
C SER A 1130 21.27 -78.45 55.80
N SER A 1131 21.87 -78.53 54.60
CA SER A 1131 22.74 -77.51 54.02
C SER A 1131 21.99 -76.36 53.35
N LEU A 1132 20.67 -76.49 53.16
CA LEU A 1132 19.86 -75.46 52.54
C LEU A 1132 19.49 -74.35 53.54
N PRO A 1133 19.35 -73.10 53.06
CA PRO A 1133 18.89 -72.00 53.91
C PRO A 1133 17.49 -72.30 54.46
N GLN A 1134 17.26 -71.91 55.72
CA GLN A 1134 15.94 -72.01 56.34
C GLN A 1134 15.04 -70.93 55.74
N GLN A 1135 13.85 -71.32 55.29
CA GLN A 1135 12.84 -70.40 54.80
C GLN A 1135 11.88 -70.05 55.94
N HIS A 1136 11.78 -68.76 56.24
CA HIS A 1136 10.91 -68.22 57.28
C HIS A 1136 9.64 -67.69 56.63
N LEU A 1137 8.53 -68.41 56.79
CA LEU A 1137 7.25 -68.11 56.16
C LEU A 1137 6.31 -67.41 57.16
N PRO A 1138 5.96 -66.13 56.94
CA PRO A 1138 4.95 -65.42 57.73
C PRO A 1138 3.61 -66.15 57.65
N LEU A 1139 2.99 -66.45 58.79
CA LEU A 1139 1.64 -67.00 58.80
C LEU A 1139 0.63 -65.89 58.55
N SER A 1140 -0.32 -66.16 57.66
CA SER A 1140 -1.42 -65.26 57.35
C SER A 1140 -2.77 -65.90 57.68
N ARG A 1141 -3.79 -65.07 57.93
CA ARG A 1141 -5.19 -65.47 57.94
C ARG A 1141 -5.96 -64.69 56.87
N PRO A 1142 -7.01 -65.26 56.26
CA PRO A 1142 -7.90 -64.51 55.38
C PRO A 1142 -8.59 -63.39 56.18
N ALA A 1143 -8.28 -62.12 55.90
CA ALA A 1143 -8.79 -60.97 56.66
C ALA A 1143 -10.00 -60.27 55.99
N ASN A 1144 -10.12 -60.34 54.66
CA ASN A 1144 -11.20 -59.70 53.91
C ASN A 1144 -11.51 -60.47 52.59
N ILE A 1145 -12.72 -60.29 52.04
CA ILE A 1145 -13.22 -60.97 50.81
C ILE A 1145 -12.92 -60.12 49.55
N ASP A 1146 -12.16 -59.05 49.65
CA ASP A 1146 -12.10 -58.00 48.61
C ASP A 1146 -11.28 -58.30 47.34
N GLY A 1147 -10.58 -59.44 47.27
CA GLY A 1147 -9.84 -59.85 46.08
C GLY A 1147 -10.73 -60.07 44.85
N ASP A 1148 -10.22 -59.76 43.65
CA ASP A 1148 -10.99 -59.87 42.40
C ASP A 1148 -11.37 -61.33 42.10
N ALA A 1149 -10.49 -62.30 42.39
CA ALA A 1149 -10.82 -63.72 42.29
C ALA A 1149 -11.95 -64.14 43.26
N MET A 1150 -11.96 -63.61 44.49
CA MET A 1150 -13.03 -63.89 45.47
C MET A 1150 -14.37 -63.31 45.05
N LYS A 1151 -14.39 -62.06 44.56
CA LYS A 1151 -15.60 -61.43 44.00
C LYS A 1151 -16.15 -62.23 42.82
N ALA A 1152 -15.28 -62.76 41.95
CA ALA A 1152 -15.66 -63.63 40.85
C ALA A 1152 -16.19 -65.01 41.30
N ILE A 1153 -15.72 -65.55 42.43
CA ILE A 1153 -16.26 -66.78 43.03
C ILE A 1153 -17.62 -66.51 43.71
N GLU A 1154 -17.79 -65.37 44.38
CA GLU A 1154 -19.08 -64.97 45.00
C GLU A 1154 -20.21 -64.77 43.98
N SER A 1155 -19.87 -64.35 42.76
CA SER A 1155 -20.84 -64.24 41.67
C SER A 1155 -21.34 -65.60 41.16
N ARG A 1156 -20.71 -66.73 41.54
CA ARG A 1156 -21.05 -68.10 41.10
C ARG A 1156 -21.89 -68.90 42.10
N GLN A 1157 -22.98 -68.31 42.61
CA GLN A 1157 -23.84 -68.98 43.62
C GLN A 1157 -24.47 -70.30 43.14
N GLY A 1158 -24.62 -70.50 41.82
CA GLY A 1158 -25.15 -71.73 41.22
C GLY A 1158 -24.17 -72.90 41.18
N ASP A 1159 -22.87 -72.65 41.30
CA ASP A 1159 -21.81 -73.66 41.26
C ASP A 1159 -21.57 -74.24 42.66
N LYS A 1160 -21.62 -75.58 42.78
CA LYS A 1160 -21.41 -76.29 44.03
C LYS A 1160 -19.97 -76.14 44.54
N GLN A 1161 -18.97 -76.17 43.66
CA GLN A 1161 -17.54 -76.08 44.01
C GLN A 1161 -17.22 -74.69 44.57
N ALA A 1162 -17.70 -73.63 43.92
CA ALA A 1162 -17.57 -72.24 44.39
C ALA A 1162 -18.21 -72.04 45.78
N ARG A 1163 -19.43 -72.56 45.98
CA ARG A 1163 -20.17 -72.42 47.24
C ARG A 1163 -19.49 -73.14 48.41
N GLU A 1164 -19.01 -74.37 48.17
CA GLU A 1164 -18.27 -75.14 49.18
C GLU A 1164 -16.95 -74.46 49.55
N PHE A 1165 -16.23 -73.92 48.56
CA PHE A 1165 -15.01 -73.16 48.78
C PHE A 1165 -15.26 -71.90 49.62
N LEU A 1166 -16.25 -71.07 49.26
CA LEU A 1166 -16.61 -69.87 50.02
C LEU A 1166 -17.01 -70.19 51.47
N LYS A 1167 -17.77 -71.28 51.67
CA LYS A 1167 -18.12 -71.74 53.02
C LYS A 1167 -16.87 -72.09 53.84
N LYS A 1168 -15.91 -72.80 53.24
CA LYS A 1168 -14.63 -73.15 53.90
C LYS A 1168 -13.79 -71.91 54.21
N GLN A 1169 -13.69 -70.93 53.31
CA GLN A 1169 -12.92 -69.72 53.56
C GLN A 1169 -13.57 -68.82 54.62
N ARG A 1170 -14.91 -68.66 54.62
CA ARG A 1170 -15.63 -67.90 55.66
C ARG A 1170 -15.45 -68.51 57.06
N GLN A 1171 -15.29 -69.83 57.17
CA GLN A 1171 -15.00 -70.50 58.44
C GLN A 1171 -13.59 -70.23 58.98
N LYS A 1172 -12.63 -69.84 58.13
CA LYS A 1172 -11.27 -69.48 58.56
C LYS A 1172 -11.14 -68.03 59.03
N MET A 1173 -12.17 -67.21 58.81
CA MET A 1173 -12.18 -65.80 59.19
C MET A 1173 -12.53 -65.63 60.68
N PRO A 1174 -11.98 -64.62 61.37
CA PRO A 1174 -12.33 -64.36 62.77
C PRO A 1174 -13.81 -63.98 62.88
N THR A 1175 -14.58 -64.73 63.68
CA THR A 1175 -15.95 -64.37 64.05
C THR A 1175 -15.95 -63.05 64.83
N LYS A 1176 -16.62 -62.02 64.32
CA LYS A 1176 -16.88 -60.78 65.08
C LYS A 1176 -17.61 -61.16 66.38
N GLN A 1177 -16.95 -61.04 67.53
CA GLN A 1177 -17.63 -61.05 68.83
C GLN A 1177 -18.58 -59.84 68.86
N PHE A 1178 -19.88 -60.12 68.95
CA PHE A 1178 -20.88 -59.11 69.27
C PHE A 1178 -20.63 -58.61 70.70
N PHE A 1179 -20.02 -57.45 70.86
CA PHE A 1179 -20.17 -56.66 72.09
C PHE A 1179 -21.56 -56.00 72.04
N SER A 1180 -22.49 -56.45 72.88
CA SER A 1180 -23.69 -55.68 73.18
C SER A 1180 -23.31 -54.48 74.04
N LEU A 1181 -23.73 -53.29 73.63
CA LEU A 1181 -23.53 -52.03 74.35
C LEU A 1181 -24.14 -52.09 75.77
N GLY A 1182 -23.33 -51.70 76.75
CA GLY A 1182 -23.73 -50.98 77.95
C GLY A 1182 -23.05 -49.63 77.92
#